data_AF-A0A812LKZ1-F1
#
_entry.id   AF-A0A812LKZ1-F1
#
_cell.length_a   1.000
_cell.length_b   1.000
_cell.length_c   1.000
_cell.angle_alpha   90.00
_cell.angle_beta   90.00
_cell.angle_gamma   90.00
#
_symmetry.space_group_name_H-M   'P 1'
#
loop_
_entity.id
_entity.type
_entity.pdbx_description
1 polymer ?
#
loop_
_entity_poly.entity_id
_entity_poly.type
_entity_poly.pdbx_seq_one_letter_code
_entity_poly.pdbx_strand_id
1 'polypeptide(L)'
;MLMDISSFTISMLLHCISSRSCGCFLLCRLQRMVELVRINLVFRGDDGHQRELRIMSEVMAGGGIRTRNQPLAVTMRNVENGDWQRAVERCFATKFGLSPTVQKSCFNMAKDAYNYQENSATSESTPGILTKYKTHSIKMTVKDRTRHELQQIGLPDGAPFVTNAEGVQHWVWTRVTNNKEEELINKLQKYGVCLDEFTWQSFVELYDEVYEKQQSQLEPVGDELVRYVRIVKIWLWANVLNCRHTLVLRTKQQHSRTHVLTSPRVLSMRMAEDQTWQEAVVEALTGRLGINEALQRSGLHVSEAAFRQEVEFSPSFPGLKTHYGINEVHVEVLNPQDQRWNSIGLPAGVEFTFVRQESRGGETDTIVSRWGWTNSHELDAEHAFVKRKSLFPSWKDSMKRRKHKSIQEQDKQVEIPEPLEIRGTHELVIARIMEGKTTDWARAKRAAEQIRSPSYTTREFHDDITAAFPELRLYCLISMDEDDITRSQSQTSSGSITTSGRSAFDEYQRTIGALFCVFWLMRQHLDGRECFSYGLNQDWLPRTQKDFTDDADSGHNDELQLEWQKRQAFYERTDWEAFENLIVAAGLLKKKGGPHDAERTLALLVLMVIHDLMKLDRLRPICSVKTFQGYKKGESIGDHDIALSYVLERHSSALPSFAGLPSEQQKSIRFTHCKLEYNMGWLVQAEAPPGALFRAFRRVIQSGLASDRDSSKEVAFYFIHWFADLAGAEPYPLQGCEKFVLKFPKHVLTSFVESFPVVWTLGPKTETQVYEDYLEWRWQNLPKLGPVPADATAIAKMRLVIMAQSDGSAIIRALSKLDREDMEIISEELSLTGLCDQSFSKVVGPKRGPALLLYYAPAMMQKAGREDALNTLRILAELLRRARQLWPMSNSKDSADATVIIRIDALKDSLASEIVDVRRRRYALIKTSQKDGQVRQIADKDPPADGIVLDFNWNSPARVQRNSLMMKSRTSIPMFASTFSNKHLSNSFK
;
A
#
# COMPACT_ATOMS: atom_id res chain seq x y z
N MET A 1 -38.47 -22.03 19.43
CA MET A 1 -38.76 -22.64 18.12
C MET A 1 -38.87 -21.51 17.10
N LEU A 2 -37.73 -20.92 16.75
CA LEU A 2 -37.55 -19.84 15.75
C LEU A 2 -36.04 -19.84 15.48
N MET A 3 -35.63 -20.48 14.39
CA MET A 3 -34.26 -20.49 13.87
C MET A 3 -34.26 -19.83 12.50
N ASP A 4 -33.24 -19.02 12.29
CA ASP A 4 -33.00 -18.11 11.17
C ASP A 4 -33.11 -18.72 9.77
N ILE A 5 -33.77 -17.98 8.88
CA ILE A 5 -34.08 -18.32 7.49
C ILE A 5 -32.87 -18.05 6.54
N SER A 6 -31.75 -17.53 7.03
CA SER A 6 -30.54 -17.31 6.20
C SER A 6 -29.82 -18.61 5.80
N SER A 7 -30.01 -19.70 6.57
CA SER A 7 -29.41 -21.00 6.28
C SER A 7 -30.15 -21.79 5.19
N PHE A 8 -31.43 -21.48 4.94
CA PHE A 8 -32.27 -22.29 4.04
C PHE A 8 -31.97 -22.04 2.56
N THR A 9 -31.61 -20.81 2.18
CA THR A 9 -31.24 -20.46 0.79
C THR A 9 -29.86 -21.03 0.39
N ILE A 10 -28.92 -21.11 1.34
CA ILE A 10 -27.60 -21.71 1.13
C ILE A 10 -27.71 -23.25 1.11
N SER A 11 -28.58 -23.83 1.94
CA SER A 11 -28.83 -25.27 1.96
C SER A 11 -29.51 -25.76 0.67
N MET A 12 -30.46 -25.00 0.09
CA MET A 12 -31.05 -25.34 -1.22
C MET A 12 -30.05 -25.25 -2.37
N LEU A 13 -29.15 -24.25 -2.36
CA LEU A 13 -28.07 -24.16 -3.35
C LEU A 13 -27.09 -25.33 -3.24
N LEU A 14 -26.70 -25.72 -2.02
CA LEU A 14 -25.81 -26.87 -1.80
C LEU A 14 -26.50 -28.22 -2.11
N HIS A 15 -27.81 -28.34 -1.90
CA HIS A 15 -28.56 -29.56 -2.21
C HIS A 15 -28.79 -29.74 -3.72
N CYS A 16 -29.05 -28.65 -4.46
CA CYS A 16 -29.12 -28.68 -5.92
C CYS A 16 -27.76 -28.95 -6.58
N ILE A 17 -26.65 -28.49 -5.98
CA ILE A 17 -25.29 -28.82 -6.45
C ILE A 17 -24.92 -30.29 -6.16
N SER A 18 -25.56 -30.93 -5.17
CA SER A 18 -25.29 -32.31 -4.78
C SER A 18 -26.05 -33.38 -5.58
N SER A 19 -27.14 -33.04 -6.28
CA SER A 19 -27.91 -34.01 -7.08
C SER A 19 -27.39 -34.07 -8.53
N ARG A 20 -26.80 -35.21 -8.91
CA ARG A 20 -26.05 -35.49 -10.15
C ARG A 20 -26.84 -35.47 -11.48
N SER A 21 -27.87 -34.64 -11.65
CA SER A 21 -28.78 -34.79 -12.80
C SER A 21 -29.28 -33.46 -13.37
N CYS A 22 -28.43 -32.71 -14.10
CA CYS A 22 -28.77 -31.89 -15.29
C CYS A 22 -27.61 -30.95 -15.67
N GLY A 23 -26.94 -31.23 -16.79
CA GLY A 23 -25.85 -30.43 -17.35
C GLY A 23 -26.30 -29.25 -18.22
N CYS A 24 -27.20 -28.38 -17.74
CA CYS A 24 -27.72 -27.25 -18.55
C CYS A 24 -27.94 -25.92 -17.79
N PHE A 25 -27.27 -25.67 -16.66
CA PHE A 25 -27.42 -24.42 -15.90
C PHE A 25 -26.08 -23.75 -15.58
N LEU A 26 -25.30 -23.34 -16.59
CA LEU A 26 -24.06 -22.59 -16.34
C LEU A 26 -23.78 -21.59 -17.49
N LEU A 27 -24.66 -20.59 -17.65
CA LEU A 27 -24.44 -19.46 -18.57
C LEU A 27 -25.11 -18.14 -18.14
N CYS A 28 -25.67 -18.04 -16.93
CA CYS A 28 -26.23 -16.78 -16.44
C CYS A 28 -25.20 -16.09 -15.53
N ARG A 29 -24.71 -14.90 -15.93
CA ARG A 29 -23.98 -13.99 -15.00
C ARG A 29 -24.82 -13.89 -13.73
N LEU A 30 -24.22 -14.21 -12.58
CA LEU A 30 -24.91 -14.14 -11.30
C LEU A 30 -25.19 -12.66 -11.02
N GLN A 31 -26.37 -12.20 -11.40
CA GLN A 31 -26.83 -10.85 -11.15
C GLN A 31 -27.69 -10.89 -9.89
N ARG A 32 -27.33 -10.06 -8.90
CA ARG A 32 -28.18 -9.87 -7.74
C ARG A 32 -29.33 -8.95 -8.13
N MET A 33 -30.56 -9.42 -8.01
CA MET A 33 -31.73 -8.58 -8.16
C MET A 33 -32.11 -8.02 -6.78
N VAL A 34 -32.17 -6.70 -6.66
CA VAL A 34 -32.68 -6.02 -5.46
C VAL A 34 -33.82 -5.13 -5.88
N GLU A 35 -35.02 -5.43 -5.40
CA GLU A 35 -36.21 -4.64 -5.68
C GLU A 35 -36.56 -3.82 -4.43
N LEU A 36 -36.67 -2.50 -4.59
CA LEU A 36 -36.81 -1.52 -3.53
C LEU A 36 -38.06 -0.68 -3.76
N VAL A 37 -38.79 -0.37 -2.69
CA VAL A 37 -39.86 0.64 -2.70
C VAL A 37 -39.40 1.84 -1.90
N ARG A 38 -39.29 3.00 -2.55
CA ARG A 38 -39.05 4.31 -1.94
C ARG A 38 -40.39 5.00 -1.70
N ILE A 39 -40.66 5.36 -0.45
CA ILE A 39 -41.95 5.85 0.03
C ILE A 39 -41.78 7.29 0.51
N ASN A 40 -42.29 8.23 -0.28
CA ASN A 40 -42.34 9.65 0.10
C ASN A 40 -43.65 9.89 0.85
N LEU A 41 -43.66 9.59 2.15
CA LEU A 41 -44.80 9.86 3.04
C LEU A 41 -44.78 11.31 3.47
N VAL A 42 -45.80 12.07 3.09
CA VAL A 42 -45.92 13.50 3.38
C VAL A 42 -47.19 13.87 4.13
N PHE A 43 -47.12 14.92 4.95
CA PHE A 43 -48.29 15.58 5.53
C PHE A 43 -48.14 17.10 5.44
N ARG A 44 -49.24 17.84 5.65
CA ARG A 44 -49.22 19.30 5.73
C ARG A 44 -49.25 19.72 7.22
N GLY A 45 -48.21 20.43 7.66
CA GLY A 45 -48.11 20.96 9.02
C GLY A 45 -49.07 22.12 9.29
N ASP A 46 -49.16 22.56 10.56
CA ASP A 46 -49.93 23.76 10.95
C ASP A 46 -49.38 25.04 10.29
N ASP A 47 -48.10 25.04 9.93
CA ASP A 47 -47.43 26.09 9.18
C ASP A 47 -47.81 26.12 7.68
N GLY A 48 -48.69 25.21 7.23
CA GLY A 48 -49.09 25.08 5.83
C GLY A 48 -48.05 24.43 4.92
N HIS A 49 -46.87 24.08 5.44
CA HIS A 49 -45.80 23.46 4.67
C HIS A 49 -45.95 21.93 4.63
N GLN A 50 -45.55 21.33 3.50
CA GLN A 50 -45.44 19.88 3.42
C GLN A 50 -44.20 19.41 4.18
N ARG A 51 -44.32 18.30 4.89
CA ARG A 51 -43.23 17.63 5.60
C ARG A 51 -43.18 16.17 5.18
N GLU A 52 -41.99 15.64 4.93
CA GLU A 52 -41.70 14.27 4.54
C GLU A 52 -41.08 13.48 5.69
N LEU A 53 -41.50 12.23 5.86
CA LEU A 53 -40.90 11.33 6.83
C LEU A 53 -39.54 10.82 6.34
N ARG A 54 -38.48 11.09 7.10
CA ARG A 54 -37.12 10.62 6.83
C ARG A 54 -36.54 9.86 8.01
N ILE A 55 -35.72 8.85 7.71
CA ILE A 55 -34.88 8.21 8.71
C ILE A 55 -33.69 9.13 8.99
N MET A 56 -33.61 9.66 10.21
CA MET A 56 -32.51 10.51 10.65
C MET A 56 -31.27 9.65 10.89
N SER A 57 -31.37 8.64 11.75
CA SER A 57 -30.26 7.76 12.10
C SER A 57 -30.69 6.34 12.50
N GLU A 58 -29.76 5.40 12.49
CA GLU A 58 -29.94 4.00 12.84
C GLU A 58 -28.76 3.52 13.68
N VAL A 59 -29.04 2.91 14.83
CA VAL A 59 -28.01 2.29 15.69
C VAL A 59 -27.74 0.88 15.19
N MET A 60 -26.53 0.64 14.70
CA MET A 60 -26.06 -0.66 14.23
C MET A 60 -25.84 -1.62 15.41
N ALA A 61 -25.81 -2.93 15.16
CA ALA A 61 -25.59 -3.96 16.19
C ALA A 61 -24.28 -3.76 17.01
N GLY A 62 -23.28 -3.06 16.46
CA GLY A 62 -22.04 -2.70 17.14
C GLY A 62 -22.07 -1.39 17.95
N GLY A 63 -23.24 -0.77 18.13
CA GLY A 63 -23.41 0.50 18.85
C GLY A 63 -23.07 1.75 18.05
N GLY A 64 -22.49 1.61 16.85
CA GLY A 64 -22.27 2.73 15.93
C GLY A 64 -23.58 3.32 15.42
N ILE A 65 -23.68 4.64 15.38
CA ILE A 65 -24.85 5.37 14.89
C ILE A 65 -24.59 5.74 13.42
N ARG A 66 -25.47 5.29 12.52
CA ARG A 66 -25.43 5.63 11.10
C ARG A 66 -26.52 6.64 10.80
N THR A 67 -26.16 7.88 10.49
CA THR A 67 -27.12 8.87 9.98
C THR A 67 -27.45 8.58 8.51
N ARG A 68 -28.71 8.72 8.13
CA ARG A 68 -29.17 8.39 6.77
C ARG A 68 -29.83 9.57 6.07
N ASN A 69 -30.57 10.42 6.78
CA ASN A 69 -31.43 11.48 6.23
C ASN A 69 -32.15 11.07 4.92
N GLN A 70 -32.63 9.84 4.85
CA GLN A 70 -33.20 9.23 3.64
C GLN A 70 -34.72 9.14 3.75
N PRO A 71 -35.46 9.26 2.64
CA PRO A 71 -36.85 8.84 2.58
C PRO A 71 -37.00 7.39 3.02
N LEU A 72 -38.20 7.04 3.50
CA LEU A 72 -38.51 5.67 3.88
C LEU A 72 -38.31 4.72 2.69
N ALA A 73 -37.49 3.68 2.85
CA ALA A 73 -37.26 2.67 1.82
C ALA A 73 -37.43 1.26 2.40
N VAL A 74 -37.98 0.34 1.60
CA VAL A 74 -38.13 -1.07 1.96
C VAL A 74 -37.70 -1.98 0.83
N THR A 75 -36.94 -3.02 1.16
CA THR A 75 -36.62 -4.10 0.21
C THR A 75 -37.79 -5.06 0.09
N MET A 76 -38.19 -5.33 -1.16
CA MET A 76 -39.23 -6.30 -1.47
C MET A 76 -38.72 -7.73 -1.23
N ARG A 77 -39.59 -8.58 -0.69
CA ARG A 77 -39.32 -10.00 -0.48
C ARG A 77 -39.83 -10.78 -1.69
N ASN A 78 -39.18 -11.90 -2.01
CA ASN A 78 -39.61 -12.76 -3.13
C ASN A 78 -41.08 -13.20 -3.05
N VAL A 79 -41.62 -13.37 -1.83
CA VAL A 79 -43.03 -13.75 -1.60
C VAL A 79 -44.04 -12.66 -2.02
N GLU A 80 -43.58 -11.43 -2.26
CA GLU A 80 -44.42 -10.32 -2.69
C GLU A 80 -44.61 -10.30 -4.21
N ASN A 81 -43.80 -11.05 -4.98
CA ASN A 81 -43.95 -11.26 -6.43
C ASN A 81 -44.21 -9.96 -7.25
N GLY A 82 -43.49 -8.88 -6.95
CA GLY A 82 -43.68 -7.58 -7.61
C GLY A 82 -44.85 -6.72 -7.09
N ASP A 83 -45.60 -7.19 -6.08
CA ASP A 83 -46.64 -6.42 -5.38
C ASP A 83 -45.99 -5.45 -4.37
N TRP A 84 -45.58 -4.30 -4.89
CA TRP A 84 -44.97 -3.25 -4.07
C TRP A 84 -45.96 -2.69 -3.03
N GLN A 85 -47.28 -2.76 -3.26
CA GLN A 85 -48.28 -2.30 -2.29
C GLN A 85 -48.24 -3.16 -1.02
N ARG A 86 -48.11 -4.48 -1.15
CA ARG A 86 -47.91 -5.37 0.01
C ARG A 86 -46.61 -5.08 0.75
N ALA A 87 -45.54 -4.74 0.02
CA ALA A 87 -44.26 -4.37 0.64
C ALA A 87 -44.39 -3.09 1.48
N VAL A 88 -45.17 -2.11 1.00
CA VAL A 88 -45.53 -0.90 1.75
C VAL A 88 -46.37 -1.25 2.97
N GLU A 89 -47.43 -2.05 2.81
CA GLU A 89 -48.29 -2.48 3.92
C GLU A 89 -47.50 -3.17 5.03
N ARG A 90 -46.58 -4.07 4.65
CA ARG A 90 -45.65 -4.73 5.58
C ARG A 90 -44.70 -3.73 6.23
N CYS A 91 -44.10 -2.83 5.46
CA CYS A 91 -43.15 -1.83 5.97
C CYS A 91 -43.77 -1.01 7.12
N PHE A 92 -44.96 -0.47 6.90
CA PHE A 92 -45.68 0.33 7.90
C PHE A 92 -46.12 -0.50 9.12
N ALA A 93 -46.56 -1.74 8.90
CA ALA A 93 -46.93 -2.63 10.01
C ALA A 93 -45.72 -3.01 10.87
N THR A 94 -44.59 -3.35 10.25
CA THR A 94 -43.38 -3.78 10.95
C THR A 94 -42.66 -2.61 11.61
N LYS A 95 -42.38 -1.52 10.87
CA LYS A 95 -41.58 -0.41 11.39
C LYS A 95 -42.35 0.49 12.35
N PHE A 96 -43.65 0.72 12.07
CA PHE A 96 -44.44 1.73 12.77
C PHE A 96 -45.65 1.16 13.51
N GLY A 97 -45.89 -0.16 13.50
CA GLY A 97 -47.05 -0.75 14.19
C GLY A 97 -48.40 -0.37 13.57
N LEU A 98 -48.44 0.08 12.31
CA LEU A 98 -49.65 0.53 11.64
C LEU A 98 -50.30 -0.62 10.86
N SER A 99 -51.48 -1.09 11.29
CA SER A 99 -52.19 -2.17 10.60
C SER A 99 -52.66 -1.76 9.20
N PRO A 100 -52.85 -2.70 8.24
CA PRO A 100 -53.33 -2.37 6.89
C PRO A 100 -54.64 -1.56 6.87
N THR A 101 -55.55 -1.81 7.83
CA THR A 101 -56.80 -1.06 7.98
C THR A 101 -56.55 0.39 8.40
N VAL A 102 -55.62 0.61 9.32
CA VAL A 102 -55.19 1.96 9.72
C VAL A 102 -54.52 2.66 8.54
N GLN A 103 -53.63 1.99 7.82
CA GLN A 103 -52.94 2.57 6.66
C GLN A 103 -53.93 3.04 5.58
N LYS A 104 -54.91 2.21 5.20
CA LYS A 104 -55.93 2.58 4.19
C LYS A 104 -56.80 3.75 4.62
N SER A 105 -57.10 3.85 5.91
CA SER A 105 -57.94 4.91 6.45
C SER A 105 -57.16 6.20 6.76
N CYS A 106 -55.85 6.12 7.01
CA CYS A 106 -54.99 7.27 7.33
C CYS A 106 -54.22 7.83 6.13
N PHE A 107 -53.93 7.03 5.09
CA PHE A 107 -53.08 7.44 3.98
C PHE A 107 -53.83 7.44 2.65
N ASN A 108 -53.51 8.42 1.80
CA ASN A 108 -53.92 8.47 0.40
C ASN A 108 -52.67 8.29 -0.49
N MET A 109 -52.70 7.28 -1.34
CA MET A 109 -51.59 6.94 -2.23
C MET A 109 -51.84 7.56 -3.60
N ALA A 110 -50.95 8.47 -4.01
CA ALA A 110 -51.03 9.17 -5.28
C ALA A 110 -50.57 8.23 -6.40
N LYS A 111 -51.52 7.59 -7.09
CA LYS A 111 -51.23 6.61 -8.15
C LYS A 111 -50.51 7.24 -9.34
N ASP A 112 -50.77 8.51 -9.60
CA ASP A 112 -50.15 9.35 -10.63
C ASP A 112 -48.68 9.72 -10.31
N ALA A 113 -48.26 9.59 -9.05
CA ALA A 113 -46.89 9.86 -8.60
C ALA A 113 -46.02 8.58 -8.52
N TYR A 114 -46.49 7.45 -9.04
CA TYR A 114 -45.71 6.21 -9.13
C TYR A 114 -44.65 6.33 -10.23
N ASN A 115 -43.39 6.07 -9.90
CA ASN A 115 -42.27 6.02 -10.84
C ASN A 115 -41.48 4.72 -10.66
N TYR A 116 -41.07 4.10 -11.78
CA TYR A 116 -40.30 2.87 -11.79
C TYR A 116 -38.98 3.09 -12.53
N GLN A 117 -37.87 2.69 -11.92
CA GLN A 117 -36.54 2.82 -12.51
C GLN A 117 -35.71 1.54 -12.28
N GLU A 118 -34.91 1.16 -13.27
CA GLU A 118 -33.97 0.04 -13.19
C GLU A 118 -32.55 0.54 -13.42
N ASN A 119 -31.68 0.39 -12.41
CA ASN A 119 -30.26 0.76 -12.53
C ASN A 119 -29.39 -0.44 -12.13
N SER A 120 -28.22 -0.60 -12.74
CA SER A 120 -27.26 -1.65 -12.37
C SER A 120 -26.02 -1.03 -11.77
N ALA A 121 -25.60 -1.51 -10.60
CA ALA A 121 -24.39 -1.02 -9.92
C ALA A 121 -23.67 -2.17 -9.19
N THR A 122 -22.37 -1.99 -8.95
CA THR A 122 -21.60 -2.89 -8.08
C THR A 122 -22.02 -2.68 -6.62
N SER A 123 -22.41 -3.76 -5.94
CA SER A 123 -22.87 -3.68 -4.55
C SER A 123 -21.70 -3.64 -3.57
N GLU A 124 -21.61 -2.59 -2.74
CA GLU A 124 -20.64 -2.55 -1.63
C GLU A 124 -20.87 -3.68 -0.61
N SER A 125 -22.14 -4.04 -0.38
CA SER A 125 -22.52 -5.13 0.52
C SER A 125 -22.20 -6.53 -0.04
N THR A 126 -21.89 -6.62 -1.33
CA THR A 126 -21.58 -7.88 -2.02
C THR A 126 -20.59 -7.59 -3.15
N PRO A 127 -19.33 -7.29 -2.81
CA PRO A 127 -18.33 -6.91 -3.80
C PRO A 127 -18.17 -7.98 -4.88
N GLY A 128 -18.03 -7.56 -6.14
CA GLY A 128 -17.85 -8.47 -7.28
C GLY A 128 -19.14 -9.03 -7.90
N ILE A 129 -20.33 -8.74 -7.34
CA ILE A 129 -21.62 -9.14 -7.92
C ILE A 129 -22.36 -7.89 -8.44
N LEU A 130 -22.59 -7.84 -9.75
CA LEU A 130 -23.43 -6.80 -10.36
C LEU A 130 -24.85 -6.90 -9.79
N THR A 131 -25.35 -5.79 -9.24
CA THR A 131 -26.67 -5.74 -8.61
C THR A 131 -27.59 -4.87 -9.44
N LYS A 132 -28.70 -5.43 -9.93
CA LYS A 132 -29.78 -4.68 -10.58
C LYS A 132 -30.75 -4.20 -9.52
N TYR A 133 -30.85 -2.89 -9.36
CA TYR A 133 -31.81 -2.24 -8.50
C TYR A 133 -33.07 -1.90 -9.30
N LYS A 134 -34.19 -2.52 -8.93
CA LYS A 134 -35.52 -2.17 -9.41
C LYS A 134 -36.18 -1.27 -8.36
N THR A 135 -36.32 0.01 -8.63
CA THR A 135 -36.80 0.99 -7.64
C THR A 135 -38.19 1.49 -8.01
N HIS A 136 -39.16 1.22 -7.12
CA HIS A 136 -40.51 1.75 -7.16
C HIS A 136 -40.58 2.99 -6.26
N SER A 137 -40.73 4.18 -6.82
CA SER A 137 -40.90 5.40 -6.05
C SER A 137 -42.38 5.77 -5.98
N ILE A 138 -42.90 5.97 -4.78
CA ILE A 138 -44.31 6.29 -4.53
C ILE A 138 -44.46 7.49 -3.61
N LYS A 139 -45.58 8.21 -3.77
CA LYS A 139 -45.96 9.30 -2.89
C LYS A 139 -47.22 8.94 -2.11
N MET A 140 -47.14 9.10 -0.79
CA MET A 140 -48.27 8.89 0.12
C MET A 140 -48.53 10.18 0.88
N THR A 141 -49.80 10.53 1.04
CA THR A 141 -50.24 11.73 1.77
C THR A 141 -51.06 11.31 2.99
N VAL A 142 -50.83 11.95 4.13
CA VAL A 142 -51.66 11.72 5.33
C VAL A 142 -53.01 12.40 5.13
N LYS A 143 -54.10 11.63 5.19
CA LYS A 143 -55.49 12.10 5.03
C LYS A 143 -55.93 12.98 6.20
N ASP A 144 -55.70 12.47 7.41
CA ASP A 144 -56.00 13.13 8.67
C ASP A 144 -54.88 12.83 9.66
N ARG A 145 -54.10 13.86 9.98
CA ARG A 145 -52.95 13.76 10.90
C ARG A 145 -53.35 13.73 12.37
N THR A 146 -54.59 14.06 12.71
CA THR A 146 -55.08 14.13 14.10
C THR A 146 -55.50 12.78 14.66
N ARG A 147 -55.50 11.75 13.81
CA ARG A 147 -55.82 10.38 14.19
C ARG A 147 -54.86 9.83 15.23
N HIS A 148 -55.42 9.34 16.34
CA HIS A 148 -54.66 8.78 17.46
C HIS A 148 -53.69 7.68 17.04
N GLU A 149 -54.02 6.88 16.03
CA GLU A 149 -53.16 5.81 15.54
C GLU A 149 -51.84 6.30 14.92
N LEU A 150 -51.76 7.59 14.54
CA LEU A 150 -50.57 8.21 13.96
C LEU A 150 -49.66 8.88 14.99
N GLN A 151 -50.05 8.93 16.27
CA GLN A 151 -49.20 9.49 17.33
C GLN A 151 -47.86 8.76 17.46
N GLN A 152 -47.84 7.45 17.20
CA GLN A 152 -46.61 6.64 17.23
C GLN A 152 -45.60 6.97 16.11
N ILE A 153 -46.03 7.71 15.08
CA ILE A 153 -45.13 8.27 14.05
C ILE A 153 -44.99 9.80 14.19
N GLY A 154 -45.26 10.35 15.37
CA GLY A 154 -45.04 11.76 15.70
C GLY A 154 -46.08 12.74 15.16
N LEU A 155 -47.24 12.29 14.68
CA LEU A 155 -48.33 13.17 14.22
C LEU A 155 -49.33 13.48 15.35
N PRO A 156 -49.99 14.65 15.36
CA PRO A 156 -50.12 15.64 14.29
C PRO A 156 -48.98 16.66 14.15
N ASP A 157 -48.11 16.77 15.14
CA ASP A 157 -47.13 17.88 15.25
C ASP A 157 -45.88 17.67 14.38
N GLY A 158 -45.67 16.45 13.86
CA GLY A 158 -44.44 16.07 13.17
C GLY A 158 -43.24 15.96 14.11
N ALA A 159 -43.48 15.55 15.37
CA ALA A 159 -42.43 15.36 16.36
C ALA A 159 -41.46 14.23 15.94
N PRO A 160 -40.15 14.37 16.20
CA PRO A 160 -39.21 13.27 16.04
C PRO A 160 -39.61 12.07 16.91
N PHE A 161 -39.39 10.85 16.41
CA PHE A 161 -39.75 9.62 17.12
C PHE A 161 -38.73 8.50 16.88
N VAL A 162 -38.83 7.43 17.68
CA VAL A 162 -37.89 6.29 17.64
C VAL A 162 -38.67 4.99 17.50
N THR A 163 -38.17 4.09 16.66
CA THR A 163 -38.72 2.75 16.47
C THR A 163 -37.66 1.69 16.76
N ASN A 164 -38.04 0.55 17.32
CA ASN A 164 -37.12 -0.53 17.71
C ASN A 164 -37.25 -1.82 16.87
N ALA A 165 -38.10 -1.82 15.83
CA ALA A 165 -38.49 -3.04 15.13
C ALA A 165 -37.35 -3.73 14.35
N GLU A 166 -36.36 -2.97 13.88
CA GLU A 166 -35.21 -3.46 13.11
C GLU A 166 -33.90 -2.83 13.64
N GLY A 167 -33.80 -2.68 14.96
CA GLY A 167 -32.80 -1.84 15.62
C GLY A 167 -33.38 -0.47 15.98
N VAL A 168 -32.59 0.35 16.70
CA VAL A 168 -33.02 1.69 17.14
C VAL A 168 -32.90 2.64 15.96
N GLN A 169 -34.03 3.02 15.37
CA GLN A 169 -34.12 3.94 14.24
C GLN A 169 -34.77 5.24 14.70
N HIS A 170 -34.11 6.37 14.46
CA HIS A 170 -34.61 7.70 14.74
C HIS A 170 -35.22 8.31 13.48
N TRP A 171 -36.43 8.83 13.60
CA TRP A 171 -37.21 9.36 12.49
C TRP A 171 -37.53 10.84 12.73
N VAL A 172 -37.58 11.60 11.64
CA VAL A 172 -37.91 13.03 11.67
C VAL A 172 -38.83 13.38 10.50
N TRP A 173 -39.69 14.37 10.74
CA TRP A 173 -40.50 15.00 9.70
C TRP A 173 -39.80 16.26 9.20
N THR A 174 -39.13 16.14 8.07
CA THR A 174 -38.38 17.26 7.47
C THR A 174 -39.29 18.04 6.54
N ARG A 175 -39.25 19.37 6.61
CA ARG A 175 -39.98 20.21 5.65
C ARG A 175 -39.52 19.83 4.24
N VAL A 176 -40.47 19.59 3.34
CA VAL A 176 -40.20 19.42 1.91
C VAL A 176 -39.79 20.79 1.39
N THR A 177 -38.51 21.13 1.55
CA THR A 177 -37.89 22.28 0.91
C THR A 177 -37.71 21.97 -0.57
N ASN A 178 -37.56 23.00 -1.41
CA ASN A 178 -37.36 22.85 -2.85
C ASN A 178 -36.34 21.73 -3.15
N ASN A 179 -36.59 21.02 -4.23
CA ASN A 179 -36.01 19.74 -4.65
C ASN A 179 -34.48 19.80 -4.91
N LYS A 180 -33.68 20.39 -4.02
CA LYS A 180 -32.27 20.74 -4.21
C LYS A 180 -31.38 19.52 -4.45
N GLU A 181 -31.73 18.37 -3.87
CA GLU A 181 -31.05 17.09 -4.18
C GLU A 181 -31.28 16.71 -5.66
N GLU A 182 -32.52 16.78 -6.14
CA GLU A 182 -32.86 16.52 -7.54
C GLU A 182 -32.30 17.59 -8.47
N GLU A 183 -32.29 18.86 -8.05
CA GLU A 183 -31.65 19.97 -8.74
C GLU A 183 -30.15 19.71 -8.90
N LEU A 184 -29.47 19.25 -7.85
CA LEU A 184 -28.05 18.90 -7.90
C LEU A 184 -27.79 17.73 -8.85
N ILE A 185 -28.59 16.67 -8.76
CA ILE A 185 -28.50 15.50 -9.65
C ILE A 185 -28.68 15.95 -11.11
N ASN A 186 -29.74 16.70 -11.39
CA ASN A 186 -30.03 17.21 -12.73
C ASN A 186 -28.92 18.14 -13.23
N LYS A 187 -28.36 18.98 -12.36
CA LYS A 187 -27.25 19.88 -12.70
C LYS A 187 -25.98 19.09 -13.01
N LEU A 188 -25.62 18.07 -12.22
CA LEU A 188 -24.45 17.23 -12.48
C LEU A 188 -24.59 16.46 -13.79
N GLN A 189 -25.74 15.80 -14.01
CA GLN A 189 -26.00 15.03 -15.23
C GLN A 189 -26.05 15.91 -16.49
N LYS A 190 -26.67 17.11 -16.40
CA LYS A 190 -26.76 18.05 -17.52
C LYS A 190 -25.39 18.44 -18.10
N TYR A 191 -24.36 18.49 -17.25
CA TYR A 191 -22.99 18.85 -17.64
C TYR A 191 -22.05 17.64 -17.68
N GLY A 192 -22.60 16.44 -17.89
CA GLY A 192 -21.82 15.23 -18.18
C GLY A 192 -21.07 14.63 -16.98
N VAL A 193 -21.38 15.02 -15.74
CA VAL A 193 -20.79 14.41 -14.54
C VAL A 193 -21.49 13.08 -14.26
N CYS A 194 -20.74 11.98 -14.34
CA CYS A 194 -21.26 10.63 -14.12
C CYS A 194 -21.52 10.36 -12.63
N LEU A 195 -22.79 10.28 -12.24
CA LEU A 195 -23.16 10.00 -10.85
C LEU A 195 -22.86 8.56 -10.42
N ASP A 196 -22.65 7.63 -11.34
CA ASP A 196 -22.29 6.24 -11.02
C ASP A 196 -20.87 6.14 -10.44
N GLU A 197 -20.03 7.15 -10.66
CA GLU A 197 -18.71 7.27 -10.03
C GLU A 197 -18.77 7.87 -8.61
N PHE A 198 -19.93 8.40 -8.20
CA PHE A 198 -20.13 8.94 -6.86
C PHE A 198 -20.60 7.83 -5.92
N THR A 199 -19.90 7.70 -4.79
CA THR A 199 -20.51 7.03 -3.64
C THR A 199 -21.67 7.88 -3.12
N TRP A 200 -22.66 7.26 -2.49
CA TRP A 200 -23.71 8.01 -1.82
C TRP A 200 -23.16 9.01 -0.80
N GLN A 201 -22.10 8.62 -0.08
CA GLN A 201 -21.44 9.49 0.90
C GLN A 201 -20.82 10.73 0.24
N SER A 202 -20.11 10.56 -0.89
CA SER A 202 -19.54 11.70 -1.62
C SER A 202 -20.61 12.61 -2.23
N PHE A 203 -21.75 12.06 -2.65
CA PHE A 203 -22.88 12.88 -3.09
C PHE A 203 -23.46 13.72 -1.95
N VAL A 204 -23.71 13.12 -0.78
CA VAL A 204 -24.18 13.84 0.42
C VAL A 204 -23.17 14.91 0.85
N GLU A 205 -21.87 14.59 0.81
CA GLU A 205 -20.83 15.57 1.11
C GLU A 205 -20.83 16.75 0.14
N LEU A 206 -21.03 16.51 -1.16
CA LEU A 206 -21.15 17.58 -2.15
C LEU A 206 -22.42 18.42 -1.93
N TYR A 207 -23.54 17.77 -1.63
CA TYR A 207 -24.81 18.44 -1.33
C TYR A 207 -24.68 19.34 -0.09
N ASP A 208 -24.19 18.79 1.01
CA ASP A 208 -23.96 19.53 2.26
C ASP A 208 -23.00 20.71 2.01
N GLU A 209 -21.95 20.49 1.23
CA GLU A 209 -20.96 21.51 0.94
C GLU A 209 -21.53 22.67 0.12
N VAL A 210 -22.36 22.38 -0.88
CA VAL A 210 -22.95 23.39 -1.79
C VAL A 210 -24.14 24.08 -1.17
N TYR A 211 -25.10 23.34 -0.61
CA TYR A 211 -26.41 23.89 -0.23
C TYR A 211 -26.57 24.17 1.26
N GLU A 212 -25.97 23.36 2.13
CA GLU A 212 -26.15 23.49 3.58
C GLU A 212 -25.06 24.37 4.22
N LYS A 213 -23.80 24.13 3.85
CA LYS A 213 -22.63 24.84 4.38
C LYS A 213 -22.18 26.01 3.51
N GLN A 214 -22.63 26.05 2.25
CA GLN A 214 -22.26 27.07 1.28
C GLN A 214 -20.74 27.30 1.19
N GLN A 215 -19.97 26.22 1.30
CA GLN A 215 -18.50 26.22 1.23
C GLN A 215 -17.99 26.08 -0.21
N SER A 216 -18.88 25.77 -1.13
CA SER A 216 -18.59 25.77 -2.56
C SER A 216 -19.82 26.14 -3.38
N GLN A 217 -19.57 26.48 -4.63
CA GLN A 217 -20.58 26.75 -5.63
C GLN A 217 -20.35 25.89 -6.86
N LEU A 218 -21.42 25.62 -7.59
CA LEU A 218 -21.36 24.95 -8.88
C LEU A 218 -21.78 25.92 -9.96
N GLU A 219 -20.86 26.29 -10.84
CA GLU A 219 -21.12 27.20 -11.96
C GLU A 219 -20.83 26.51 -13.29
N PRO A 220 -21.70 26.69 -14.30
CA PRO A 220 -21.41 26.22 -15.64
C PRO A 220 -20.39 27.13 -16.31
N VAL A 221 -19.30 26.54 -16.81
CA VAL A 221 -18.25 27.25 -17.55
C VAL A 221 -18.09 26.59 -18.91
N GLY A 222 -18.79 27.15 -19.92
CA GLY A 222 -18.96 26.48 -21.21
C GLY A 222 -19.84 25.24 -21.07
N ASP A 223 -19.35 24.11 -21.58
CA ASP A 223 -20.04 22.82 -21.52
C ASP A 223 -19.66 21.99 -20.27
N GLU A 224 -18.82 22.53 -19.38
CA GLU A 224 -18.39 21.88 -18.14
C GLU A 224 -19.10 22.48 -16.91
N LEU A 225 -19.33 21.67 -15.88
CA LEU A 225 -19.69 22.14 -14.55
C LEU A 225 -18.44 22.26 -13.69
N VAL A 226 -18.20 23.46 -13.16
CA VAL A 226 -17.04 23.76 -12.33
C VAL A 226 -17.48 24.04 -10.90
N ARG A 227 -16.78 23.39 -9.96
CA ARG A 227 -16.95 23.59 -8.53
C ARG A 227 -15.99 24.68 -8.04
N TYR A 228 -16.49 25.78 -7.52
CA TYR A 228 -15.68 26.87 -6.95
C TYR A 228 -15.59 26.71 -5.44
N VAL A 229 -14.36 26.69 -4.90
CA VAL A 229 -14.11 26.56 -3.46
C VAL A 229 -13.18 27.67 -3.03
N ARG A 230 -13.56 28.42 -2.01
CA ARG A 230 -12.68 29.41 -1.39
C ARG A 230 -11.97 28.78 -0.19
N ILE A 231 -10.67 29.00 -0.07
CA ILE A 231 -9.85 28.46 1.00
C ILE A 231 -9.00 29.60 1.57
N VAL A 232 -8.88 29.64 2.90
CA VAL A 232 -7.84 30.42 3.57
C VAL A 232 -6.70 29.49 3.98
N LYS A 233 -5.45 29.84 3.64
CA LYS A 233 -4.21 29.18 4.09
C LYS A 233 -3.48 30.14 5.02
N ILE A 234 -3.26 29.71 6.26
CA ILE A 234 -2.75 30.54 7.35
C ILE A 234 -1.34 30.07 7.70
N TRP A 235 -0.39 30.95 7.45
CA TRP A 235 1.01 30.81 7.80
C TRP A 235 1.25 31.45 9.17
N LEU A 236 1.01 30.67 10.23
CA LEU A 236 1.21 31.15 11.60
C LEU A 236 2.70 31.06 11.98
N TRP A 237 3.29 32.22 12.24
CA TRP A 237 4.70 32.40 12.57
C TRP A 237 4.91 32.76 14.03
N ALA A 238 6.02 32.28 14.58
CA ALA A 238 6.52 32.72 15.87
C ALA A 238 8.04 32.74 15.86
N ASN A 239 8.62 33.66 16.62
CA ASN A 239 10.06 33.68 16.86
C ASN A 239 10.40 32.74 18.02
N VAL A 240 10.95 31.57 17.71
CA VAL A 240 11.38 30.56 18.68
C VAL A 240 12.89 30.50 18.65
N LEU A 241 13.53 30.76 19.80
CA LEU A 241 14.99 30.79 19.95
C LEU A 241 15.69 31.73 18.95
N ASN A 242 15.12 32.92 18.71
CA ASN A 242 15.60 33.92 17.76
C ASN A 242 15.54 33.49 16.27
N CYS A 243 14.81 32.41 15.98
CA CYS A 243 14.57 31.93 14.62
C CYS A 243 13.07 31.91 14.31
N ARG A 244 12.71 32.31 13.09
CA ARG A 244 11.31 32.31 12.65
C ARG A 244 10.84 30.90 12.32
N HIS A 245 9.85 30.42 13.07
CA HIS A 245 9.22 29.13 12.85
C HIS A 245 7.81 29.30 12.31
N THR A 246 7.36 28.35 11.49
CA THR A 246 5.99 28.24 11.00
C THR A 246 5.32 27.03 11.62
N LEU A 247 4.07 27.19 12.04
CA LEU A 247 3.25 26.11 12.54
C LEU A 247 2.77 25.20 11.39
N VAL A 248 3.05 23.91 11.49
CA VAL A 248 2.66 22.90 10.48
C VAL A 248 2.00 21.68 11.11
N LEU A 249 1.06 21.09 10.39
CA LEU A 249 0.38 19.86 10.74
C LEU A 249 1.31 18.67 10.45
N ARG A 250 1.64 17.90 11.50
CA ARG A 250 2.50 16.71 11.42
C ARG A 250 1.69 15.45 11.16
N THR A 251 0.64 15.24 11.96
CA THR A 251 -0.24 14.08 11.84
C THR A 251 -1.69 14.49 12.04
N LYS A 252 -2.60 13.78 11.36
CA LYS A 252 -4.04 13.91 11.57
C LYS A 252 -4.63 12.52 11.75
N GLN A 253 -5.24 12.28 12.91
CA GLN A 253 -6.00 11.06 13.17
C GLN A 253 -7.49 11.37 13.03
N GLN A 254 -8.18 10.56 12.24
CA GLN A 254 -9.60 10.70 11.94
C GLN A 254 -10.20 9.31 11.68
N HIS A 255 -11.40 8.99 12.19
CA HIS A 255 -12.02 7.66 12.09
C HIS A 255 -11.09 6.51 12.47
N SER A 256 -10.34 6.64 13.58
CA SER A 256 -9.33 5.66 14.02
C SER A 256 -8.17 5.39 13.04
N ARG A 257 -8.06 6.16 11.95
CA ARG A 257 -6.94 6.11 11.00
C ARG A 257 -6.00 7.28 11.25
N THR A 258 -4.71 6.99 11.39
CA THR A 258 -3.66 8.01 11.51
C THR A 258 -3.06 8.30 10.15
N HIS A 259 -3.28 9.50 9.64
CA HIS A 259 -2.61 10.01 8.45
C HIS A 259 -1.33 10.74 8.87
N VAL A 260 -0.20 10.10 8.63
CA VAL A 260 1.12 10.75 8.70
C VAL A 260 1.32 11.50 7.39
N LEU A 261 1.47 12.82 7.46
CA LEU A 261 1.63 13.64 6.27
C LEU A 261 3.09 13.58 5.83
N THR A 262 3.32 13.21 4.58
CA THR A 262 4.66 13.16 3.98
C THR A 262 5.23 14.55 3.69
N SER A 263 4.37 15.56 3.58
CA SER A 263 4.74 16.97 3.46
C SER A 263 4.08 17.81 4.56
N PRO A 264 4.80 18.78 5.13
CA PRO A 264 4.24 19.68 6.12
C PRO A 264 3.08 20.49 5.51
N ARG A 265 1.94 20.52 6.20
CA ARG A 265 0.77 21.29 5.77
C ARG A 265 0.51 22.43 6.73
N VAL A 266 0.38 23.64 6.21
CA VAL A 266 -0.04 24.80 7.01
C VAL A 266 -1.53 24.70 7.37
N LEU A 267 -1.95 25.53 8.33
CA LEU A 267 -3.34 25.64 8.71
C LEU A 267 -4.17 26.10 7.50
N SER A 268 -5.24 25.37 7.18
CA SER A 268 -6.10 25.72 6.04
C SER A 268 -7.56 25.42 6.34
N MET A 269 -8.47 26.26 5.84
CA MET A 269 -9.90 26.12 6.07
C MET A 269 -10.67 26.53 4.81
N ARG A 270 -11.76 25.81 4.50
CA ARG A 270 -12.70 26.23 3.44
C ARG A 270 -13.53 27.39 3.98
N MET A 271 -13.75 28.38 3.15
CA MET A 271 -14.52 29.57 3.49
C MET A 271 -15.97 29.39 3.01
N ALA A 272 -16.93 29.91 3.75
CA ALA A 272 -18.28 30.07 3.20
C ALA A 272 -18.29 31.13 2.09
N GLU A 273 -19.33 31.11 1.25
CA GLU A 273 -19.51 32.01 0.11
C GLU A 273 -19.36 33.49 0.49
N ASP A 274 -20.09 33.92 1.52
CA ASP A 274 -20.16 35.29 2.02
C ASP A 274 -19.08 35.62 3.07
N GLN A 275 -18.32 34.62 3.51
CA GLN A 275 -17.28 34.79 4.52
C GLN A 275 -16.07 35.55 3.97
N THR A 276 -15.64 36.56 4.71
CA THR A 276 -14.38 37.27 4.44
C THR A 276 -13.18 36.42 4.86
N TRP A 277 -12.00 36.65 4.28
CA TRP A 277 -10.82 35.88 4.68
C TRP A 277 -10.41 36.18 6.13
N GLN A 278 -10.69 37.38 6.65
CA GLN A 278 -10.43 37.78 8.04
C GLN A 278 -11.28 36.96 9.02
N GLU A 279 -12.58 36.86 8.76
CA GLU A 279 -13.48 36.02 9.58
C GLU A 279 -13.05 34.55 9.53
N ALA A 280 -12.65 34.07 8.34
CA ALA A 280 -12.15 32.72 8.17
C ALA A 280 -10.83 32.47 8.93
N VAL A 281 -9.93 33.46 9.03
CA VAL A 281 -8.72 33.37 9.88
C VAL A 281 -9.13 33.23 11.35
N VAL A 282 -10.05 34.08 11.81
CA VAL A 282 -10.51 34.07 13.21
C VAL A 282 -11.16 32.75 13.59
N GLU A 283 -12.04 32.24 12.74
CA GLU A 283 -12.70 30.95 12.93
C GLU A 283 -11.69 29.80 12.87
N ALA A 284 -10.75 29.80 11.92
CA ALA A 284 -9.76 28.74 11.79
C ALA A 284 -8.84 28.65 13.02
N LEU A 285 -8.34 29.79 13.52
CA LEU A 285 -7.48 29.84 14.70
C LEU A 285 -8.26 29.43 15.97
N THR A 286 -9.52 29.83 16.10
CA THR A 286 -10.37 29.44 17.22
C THR A 286 -10.70 27.95 17.17
N GLY A 287 -11.27 27.48 16.06
CA GLY A 287 -11.82 26.12 15.93
C GLY A 287 -10.76 25.03 15.72
N ARG A 288 -9.53 25.38 15.29
CA ARG A 288 -8.48 24.39 15.01
C ARG A 288 -7.26 24.46 15.92
N LEU A 289 -7.04 25.59 16.61
CA LEU A 289 -5.94 25.77 17.55
C LEU A 289 -6.40 26.22 18.95
N GLY A 290 -7.69 26.52 19.15
CA GLY A 290 -8.21 26.95 20.45
C GLY A 290 -7.79 28.37 20.85
N ILE A 291 -7.32 29.19 19.90
CA ILE A 291 -6.88 30.56 20.17
C ILE A 291 -8.12 31.46 20.14
N ASN A 292 -8.60 31.89 21.31
CA ASN A 292 -9.78 32.74 21.38
C ASN A 292 -9.56 34.12 20.75
N GLU A 293 -10.65 34.76 20.30
CA GLU A 293 -10.60 36.01 19.55
C GLU A 293 -9.92 37.17 20.30
N ALA A 294 -10.08 37.26 21.63
CA ALA A 294 -9.42 38.30 22.43
C ALA A 294 -7.88 38.16 22.42
N LEU A 295 -7.38 36.92 22.49
CA LEU A 295 -5.95 36.64 22.36
C LEU A 295 -5.47 36.88 20.93
N GLN A 296 -6.26 36.55 19.92
CA GLN A 296 -5.93 36.86 18.52
C GLN A 296 -5.74 38.37 18.31
N ARG A 297 -6.70 39.20 18.75
CA ARG A 297 -6.66 40.66 18.59
C ARG A 297 -5.50 41.32 19.31
N SER A 298 -5.14 40.82 20.50
CA SER A 298 -4.08 41.42 21.33
C SER A 298 -2.69 40.86 21.08
N GLY A 299 -2.59 39.66 20.50
CA GLY A 299 -1.35 38.89 20.47
C GLY A 299 -0.88 38.47 19.07
N LEU A 300 -1.69 38.66 18.03
CA LEU A 300 -1.35 38.33 16.65
C LEU A 300 -1.32 39.58 15.78
N HIS A 301 -0.35 39.62 14.87
CA HIS A 301 -0.36 40.53 13.73
C HIS A 301 -0.78 39.75 12.49
N VAL A 302 -1.87 40.16 11.84
CA VAL A 302 -2.42 39.52 10.64
C VAL A 302 -2.11 40.41 9.44
N SER A 303 -1.33 39.89 8.50
CA SER A 303 -1.02 40.56 7.23
C SER A 303 -2.20 40.57 6.26
N GLU A 304 -2.12 41.40 5.21
CA GLU A 304 -3.04 41.33 4.08
C GLU A 304 -2.93 39.98 3.36
N ALA A 305 -4.08 39.44 2.92
CA ALA A 305 -4.12 38.18 2.20
C ALA A 305 -3.57 38.31 0.77
N ALA A 306 -2.70 37.39 0.36
CA ALA A 306 -2.36 37.18 -1.04
C ALA A 306 -3.36 36.21 -1.67
N PHE A 307 -4.12 36.67 -2.67
CA PHE A 307 -5.07 35.83 -3.39
C PHE A 307 -4.43 35.14 -4.59
N ARG A 308 -4.71 33.85 -4.76
CA ARG A 308 -4.34 33.08 -5.97
C ARG A 308 -5.39 32.02 -6.30
N GLN A 309 -5.40 31.58 -7.55
CA GLN A 309 -6.32 30.56 -8.04
C GLN A 309 -5.56 29.30 -8.47
N GLU A 310 -6.11 28.13 -8.13
CA GLU A 310 -5.64 26.82 -8.58
C GLU A 310 -6.82 26.05 -9.21
N VAL A 311 -6.56 25.21 -10.21
CA VAL A 311 -7.60 24.39 -10.86
C VAL A 311 -7.17 22.93 -10.86
N GLU A 312 -7.96 22.07 -10.22
CA GLU A 312 -7.68 20.63 -10.12
C GLU A 312 -8.97 19.82 -10.15
N PHE A 313 -8.89 18.54 -10.52
CA PHE A 313 -10.02 17.62 -10.35
C PHE A 313 -10.05 17.12 -8.91
N SER A 314 -11.22 17.19 -8.26
CA SER A 314 -11.37 16.71 -6.89
C SER A 314 -11.34 15.19 -6.87
N PRO A 315 -10.44 14.55 -6.11
CA PRO A 315 -10.47 13.10 -5.94
C PRO A 315 -11.75 12.62 -5.26
N SER A 316 -12.38 13.46 -4.45
CA SER A 316 -13.64 13.16 -3.74
C SER A 316 -14.87 13.24 -4.64
N PHE A 317 -14.77 13.94 -5.78
CA PHE A 317 -15.88 14.17 -6.70
C PHE A 317 -15.41 13.89 -8.14
N PRO A 318 -15.31 12.62 -8.55
CA PRO A 318 -14.86 12.22 -9.88
C PRO A 318 -15.61 12.95 -10.99
N GLY A 319 -14.91 13.32 -12.07
CA GLY A 319 -15.48 14.10 -13.18
C GLY A 319 -15.76 15.58 -12.89
N LEU A 320 -15.72 16.03 -11.63
CA LEU A 320 -16.00 17.42 -11.25
C LEU A 320 -14.71 18.25 -11.08
N LYS A 321 -14.51 19.18 -12.00
CA LYS A 321 -13.40 20.14 -11.97
C LYS A 321 -13.59 21.15 -10.85
N THR A 322 -12.55 21.43 -10.08
CA THR A 322 -12.60 22.35 -8.94
C THR A 322 -11.66 23.54 -9.15
N HIS A 323 -12.20 24.75 -9.01
CA HIS A 323 -11.47 26.00 -8.96
C HIS A 323 -11.29 26.43 -7.50
N TYR A 324 -10.07 26.43 -7.01
CA TYR A 324 -9.72 26.87 -5.66
C TYR A 324 -9.31 28.34 -5.67
N GLY A 325 -10.10 29.20 -5.03
CA GLY A 325 -9.70 30.57 -4.68
C GLY A 325 -9.01 30.57 -3.32
N ILE A 326 -7.69 30.72 -3.30
CA ILE A 326 -6.86 30.57 -2.11
C ILE A 326 -6.40 31.95 -1.62
N ASN A 327 -6.81 32.32 -0.41
CA ASN A 327 -6.29 33.46 0.33
C ASN A 327 -5.16 32.98 1.23
N GLU A 328 -3.91 33.32 0.90
CA GLU A 328 -2.75 33.03 1.74
C GLU A 328 -2.52 34.20 2.69
N VAL A 329 -2.58 33.94 3.99
CA VAL A 329 -2.49 34.94 5.05
C VAL A 329 -1.33 34.60 5.96
N HIS A 330 -0.48 35.58 6.22
CA HIS A 330 0.57 35.44 7.22
C HIS A 330 0.13 36.03 8.56
N VAL A 331 0.33 35.27 9.62
CA VAL A 331 -0.07 35.64 10.98
C VAL A 331 1.15 35.50 11.88
N GLU A 332 1.56 36.57 12.55
CA GLU A 332 2.74 36.58 13.41
C GLU A 332 2.34 36.69 14.89
N VAL A 333 2.90 35.84 15.73
CA VAL A 333 2.78 35.94 17.19
C VAL A 333 3.71 37.05 17.69
N LEU A 334 3.13 38.16 18.16
CA LEU A 334 3.87 39.38 18.53
C LEU A 334 4.79 39.20 19.74
N ASN A 335 4.36 38.41 20.73
CA ASN A 335 5.15 38.11 21.93
C ASN A 335 5.08 36.62 22.23
N PRO A 336 5.93 35.78 21.60
CA PRO A 336 5.88 34.33 21.78
C PRO A 336 6.29 33.88 23.19
N GLN A 337 6.85 34.77 24.02
CA GLN A 337 7.21 34.51 25.42
C GLN A 337 6.02 34.63 26.38
N ASP A 338 4.87 35.14 25.91
CA ASP A 338 3.66 35.23 26.72
C ASP A 338 3.10 33.82 27.03
N GLN A 339 2.87 33.54 28.32
CA GLN A 339 2.37 32.24 28.80
C GLN A 339 1.02 31.84 28.20
N ARG A 340 0.24 32.81 27.69
CA ARG A 340 -1.02 32.54 26.99
C ARG A 340 -0.83 31.68 25.73
N TRP A 341 0.39 31.61 25.18
CA TRP A 341 0.72 30.77 24.01
C TRP A 341 1.16 29.35 24.33
N ASN A 342 1.20 28.97 25.61
CA ASN A 342 1.57 27.61 26.03
C ASN A 342 0.66 26.54 25.39
N SER A 343 -0.60 26.88 25.08
CA SER A 343 -1.57 25.98 24.44
C SER A 343 -1.17 25.56 23.02
N ILE A 344 -0.35 26.36 22.34
CA ILE A 344 0.22 26.07 21.02
C ILE A 344 1.73 25.82 21.08
N GLY A 345 2.25 25.47 22.26
CA GLY A 345 3.63 25.02 22.44
C GLY A 345 4.71 26.10 22.44
N LEU A 346 4.35 27.39 22.47
CA LEU A 346 5.30 28.50 22.63
C LEU A 346 5.57 28.80 24.12
N PRO A 347 6.71 29.43 24.48
CA PRO A 347 7.80 29.91 23.62
C PRO A 347 8.75 28.82 23.12
N ALA A 348 8.70 27.63 23.70
CA ALA A 348 9.71 26.59 23.44
C ALA A 348 9.57 25.90 22.07
N GLY A 349 8.52 26.21 21.30
CA GLY A 349 8.25 25.59 20.00
C GLY A 349 7.93 24.10 20.09
N VAL A 350 7.35 23.66 21.22
CA VAL A 350 7.04 22.24 21.46
C VAL A 350 5.86 21.82 20.59
N GLU A 351 5.90 20.59 20.08
CA GLU A 351 4.74 20.01 19.42
C GLU A 351 3.55 19.88 20.38
N PHE A 352 2.34 20.07 19.86
CA PHE A 352 1.12 19.96 20.63
C PHE A 352 0.04 19.22 19.84
N THR A 353 -0.97 18.75 20.57
CA THR A 353 -2.09 18.02 20.01
C THR A 353 -3.36 18.81 20.27
N PHE A 354 -4.18 18.97 19.23
CA PHE A 354 -5.49 19.58 19.32
C PHE A 354 -6.55 18.54 19.00
N VAL A 355 -7.50 18.37 19.92
CA VAL A 355 -8.63 17.43 19.78
C VAL A 355 -9.89 18.26 19.55
N ARG A 356 -10.62 17.95 18.49
CA ARG A 356 -11.95 18.53 18.26
C ARG A 356 -12.95 17.46 17.87
N GLN A 357 -14.20 17.70 18.22
CA GLN A 357 -15.33 16.92 17.72
C GLN A 357 -15.89 17.64 16.50
N GLU A 358 -15.91 16.95 15.36
CA GLU A 358 -16.52 17.47 14.13
C GLU A 358 -17.78 16.64 13.87
N SER A 359 -18.94 17.30 13.87
CA SER A 359 -20.20 16.64 13.51
C SER A 359 -20.27 16.56 11.98
N ARG A 360 -20.17 15.36 11.42
CA ARG A 360 -20.32 15.11 9.99
C ARG A 360 -21.49 14.18 9.76
N GLY A 361 -22.55 14.71 9.13
CA GLY A 361 -23.79 13.96 8.94
C GLY A 361 -24.26 13.32 10.25
N GLY A 362 -24.34 14.05 11.36
CA GLY A 362 -24.81 13.54 12.65
C GLY A 362 -23.87 12.59 13.41
N GLU A 363 -22.79 12.10 12.82
CA GLU A 363 -21.73 11.36 13.55
C GLU A 363 -20.72 12.37 14.10
N THR A 364 -20.50 12.34 15.42
CA THR A 364 -19.45 13.14 16.06
C THR A 364 -18.12 12.41 15.94
N ASP A 365 -17.32 12.78 14.95
CA ASP A 365 -15.98 12.23 14.76
C ASP A 365 -14.98 13.03 15.60
N THR A 366 -14.12 12.33 16.34
CA THR A 366 -13.05 12.97 17.12
C THR A 366 -11.80 13.07 16.26
N ILE A 367 -11.48 14.29 15.87
CA ILE A 367 -10.30 14.60 15.08
C ILE A 367 -9.17 15.00 16.02
N VAL A 368 -8.07 14.25 15.97
CA VAL A 368 -6.85 14.55 16.72
C VAL A 368 -5.80 15.04 15.73
N SER A 369 -5.41 16.31 15.85
CA SER A 369 -4.41 16.95 14.99
C SER A 369 -3.14 17.23 15.80
N ARG A 370 -1.99 16.74 15.35
CA ARG A 370 -0.69 17.04 15.96
C ARG A 370 0.02 18.11 15.15
N TRP A 371 0.36 19.21 15.81
CA TRP A 371 1.02 20.36 15.22
C TRP A 371 2.44 20.48 15.75
N GLY A 372 3.35 21.00 14.91
CA GLY A 372 4.73 21.27 15.28
C GLY A 372 5.23 22.56 14.65
N TRP A 373 6.19 23.20 15.30
CA TRP A 373 6.88 24.38 14.78
C TRP A 373 8.08 23.93 13.95
N THR A 374 8.13 24.36 12.68
CA THR A 374 9.25 24.06 11.77
C THR A 374 9.98 25.34 11.41
N ASN A 375 11.30 25.28 11.31
CA ASN A 375 12.08 26.43 10.86
C ASN A 375 11.60 26.86 9.47
N SER A 376 11.28 28.15 9.30
CA SER A 376 10.71 28.64 8.04
C SER A 376 11.67 28.47 6.86
N HIS A 377 12.99 28.48 7.10
CA HIS A 377 13.98 28.22 6.04
C HIS A 377 13.90 26.77 5.50
N GLU A 378 13.61 25.79 6.35
CA GLU A 378 13.42 24.40 5.92
C GLU A 378 12.17 24.27 5.05
N LEU A 379 11.09 24.95 5.45
CA LEU A 379 9.86 25.00 4.68
C LEU A 379 10.02 25.78 3.38
N ASP A 380 10.78 26.86 3.35
CA ASP A 380 11.06 27.63 2.14
C ASP A 380 11.88 26.82 1.14
N ALA A 381 12.79 25.95 1.59
CA ALA A 381 13.51 25.01 0.73
C ALA A 381 12.57 23.96 0.13
N GLU A 382 11.66 23.39 0.91
CA GLU A 382 10.63 22.47 0.41
C GLU A 382 9.59 23.17 -0.47
N HIS A 383 9.16 24.37 -0.10
CA HIS A 383 8.23 25.17 -0.89
C HIS A 383 8.88 25.71 -2.15
N ALA A 384 10.19 25.98 -2.18
CA ALA A 384 10.90 26.27 -3.42
C ALA A 384 10.91 25.05 -4.35
N PHE A 385 11.04 23.84 -3.79
CA PHE A 385 10.93 22.60 -4.55
C PHE A 385 9.50 22.35 -5.07
N VAL A 386 8.47 22.65 -4.27
CA VAL A 386 7.04 22.49 -4.66
C VAL A 386 6.54 23.63 -5.56
N LYS A 387 6.92 24.89 -5.31
CA LYS A 387 6.61 26.04 -6.17
C LYS A 387 7.28 25.91 -7.54
N ARG A 388 8.47 25.28 -7.63
CA ARG A 388 9.06 24.92 -8.94
C ARG A 388 8.19 23.95 -9.73
N LYS A 389 7.37 23.13 -9.07
CA LYS A 389 6.31 22.32 -9.71
C LYS A 389 5.00 23.07 -9.94
N SER A 390 4.72 24.16 -9.20
CA SER A 390 3.42 24.86 -9.20
C SER A 390 3.43 26.25 -9.87
N LEU A 391 4.53 26.67 -10.51
CA LEU A 391 4.50 27.79 -11.47
C LEU A 391 3.73 27.31 -12.71
N PHE A 392 2.40 27.32 -12.59
CA PHE A 392 1.50 27.15 -13.71
C PHE A 392 1.64 28.38 -14.60
N PRO A 393 2.10 28.21 -15.85
CA PRO A 393 1.96 29.27 -16.83
C PRO A 393 0.47 29.37 -17.20
N SER A 394 0.06 30.41 -17.94
CA SER A 394 -1.36 30.66 -18.22
C SER A 394 -2.08 29.41 -18.74
N TRP A 395 -3.42 29.28 -18.63
CA TRP A 395 -4.15 28.10 -19.10
C TRP A 395 -3.79 27.65 -20.54
N LYS A 396 -3.43 28.60 -21.43
CA LYS A 396 -2.89 28.31 -22.76
C LYS A 396 -1.54 27.60 -22.72
N ASP A 397 -0.66 28.01 -21.82
CA ASP A 397 0.65 27.41 -21.59
C ASP A 397 0.56 26.10 -20.80
N SER A 398 -0.45 25.94 -19.94
CA SER A 398 -0.70 24.69 -19.23
C SER A 398 -1.32 23.63 -20.15
N MET A 399 -2.15 24.01 -21.13
CA MET A 399 -2.58 23.14 -22.23
C MET A 399 -1.43 22.79 -23.17
N LYS A 400 -0.58 23.77 -23.53
CA LYS A 400 0.66 23.51 -24.26
C LYS A 400 1.57 22.57 -23.48
N ARG A 401 1.79 22.78 -22.17
CA ARG A 401 2.60 21.91 -21.30
C ARG A 401 1.97 20.55 -21.07
N ARG A 402 0.64 20.41 -21.01
CA ARG A 402 0.00 19.09 -20.85
C ARG A 402 0.03 18.30 -22.14
N LYS A 403 -0.15 18.97 -23.30
CA LYS A 403 0.10 18.39 -24.62
C LYS A 403 1.58 18.06 -24.79
N HIS A 404 2.49 18.92 -24.33
CA HIS A 404 3.93 18.69 -24.41
C HIS A 404 4.38 17.59 -23.46
N LYS A 405 3.83 17.51 -22.24
CA LYS A 405 4.10 16.46 -21.27
C LYS A 405 3.51 15.12 -21.69
N SER A 406 2.32 15.08 -22.30
CA SER A 406 1.79 13.84 -22.86
C SER A 406 2.61 13.36 -24.07
N ILE A 407 3.07 14.29 -24.92
CA ILE A 407 4.00 13.97 -26.02
C ILE A 407 5.34 13.48 -25.44
N GLN A 408 5.88 14.16 -24.43
CA GLN A 408 7.15 13.80 -23.80
C GLN A 408 7.07 12.51 -22.97
N GLU A 409 5.90 12.13 -22.44
CA GLU A 409 5.68 10.83 -21.81
C GLU A 409 5.56 9.72 -22.86
N GLN A 410 4.91 9.99 -24.01
CA GLN A 410 4.88 9.07 -25.15
C GLN A 410 6.29 8.79 -25.70
N ASP A 411 7.15 9.82 -25.77
CA ASP A 411 8.54 9.68 -26.23
C ASP A 411 9.41 8.81 -25.29
N LYS A 412 8.93 8.48 -24.09
CA LYS A 412 9.65 7.64 -23.10
C LYS A 412 9.22 6.18 -23.12
N GLN A 413 8.18 5.86 -23.88
CA GLN A 413 7.52 4.56 -23.90
C GLN A 413 7.64 3.93 -25.30
N VAL A 414 7.60 2.61 -25.37
CA VAL A 414 7.53 1.92 -26.66
C VAL A 414 6.09 1.78 -27.13
N GLU A 415 5.91 1.62 -28.45
CA GLU A 415 4.60 1.35 -29.04
C GLU A 415 4.01 0.04 -28.52
N ILE A 416 2.70 0.04 -28.26
CA ILE A 416 1.99 -1.14 -27.75
C ILE A 416 1.59 -2.04 -28.92
N PRO A 417 1.76 -3.37 -28.79
CA PRO A 417 1.21 -4.32 -29.74
C PRO A 417 -0.31 -4.18 -29.86
N GLU A 418 -0.85 -4.57 -31.01
CA GLU A 418 -2.30 -4.62 -31.20
C GLU A 418 -2.95 -5.49 -30.10
N PRO A 419 -3.92 -4.93 -29.36
CA PRO A 419 -4.67 -5.64 -28.33
C PRO A 419 -5.24 -6.99 -28.78
N LEU A 420 -5.34 -7.93 -27.84
CA LEU A 420 -6.09 -9.18 -28.07
C LEU A 420 -7.50 -9.05 -27.50
N GLU A 421 -8.48 -9.48 -28.27
CA GLU A 421 -9.87 -9.56 -27.84
C GLU A 421 -10.07 -10.76 -26.90
N ILE A 422 -10.67 -10.50 -25.74
CA ILE A 422 -11.16 -11.57 -24.88
C ILE A 422 -12.61 -11.89 -25.28
N ARG A 423 -12.86 -13.12 -25.71
CA ARG A 423 -14.24 -13.64 -25.85
C ARG A 423 -14.49 -14.68 -24.74
N GLY A 424 -15.73 -14.73 -24.24
CA GLY A 424 -16.29 -15.76 -23.31
C GLY A 424 -15.64 -15.93 -21.93
N THR A 425 -16.12 -16.91 -21.15
CA THR A 425 -15.84 -17.10 -19.70
C THR A 425 -15.23 -18.48 -19.40
N HIS A 426 -14.08 -18.82 -19.99
CA HIS A 426 -13.42 -20.13 -19.74
C HIS A 426 -12.68 -20.18 -18.39
N GLU A 427 -12.49 -21.41 -17.87
CA GLU A 427 -11.75 -21.73 -16.64
C GLU A 427 -10.26 -21.33 -16.70
N LEU A 428 -9.68 -21.25 -17.91
CA LEU A 428 -8.30 -20.78 -18.15
C LEU A 428 -8.27 -19.80 -19.34
N VAL A 429 -8.50 -18.52 -19.07
CA VAL A 429 -8.58 -17.43 -20.06
C VAL A 429 -7.34 -17.38 -20.96
N ILE A 430 -6.15 -17.54 -20.37
CA ILE A 430 -4.88 -17.49 -21.10
C ILE A 430 -4.77 -18.57 -22.20
N ALA A 431 -5.18 -19.81 -21.91
CA ALA A 431 -5.10 -20.91 -22.88
C ALA A 431 -5.99 -20.67 -24.09
N ARG A 432 -7.15 -20.03 -23.90
CA ARG A 432 -8.06 -19.66 -24.99
C ARG A 432 -7.50 -18.53 -25.83
N ILE A 433 -7.02 -17.46 -25.19
CA ILE A 433 -6.45 -16.30 -25.92
C ILE A 433 -5.23 -16.72 -26.76
N MET A 434 -4.45 -17.66 -26.23
CA MET A 434 -3.26 -18.19 -26.88
C MET A 434 -3.55 -19.38 -27.82
N GLU A 435 -4.81 -19.78 -27.98
CA GLU A 435 -5.18 -20.86 -28.90
C GLU A 435 -4.81 -20.50 -30.34
N GLY A 436 -4.06 -21.39 -31.01
CA GLY A 436 -3.54 -21.18 -32.36
C GLY A 436 -2.42 -20.14 -32.47
N LYS A 437 -2.01 -19.49 -31.38
CA LYS A 437 -0.85 -18.60 -31.36
C LYS A 437 0.42 -19.44 -31.21
N THR A 438 1.46 -19.08 -31.95
CA THR A 438 2.76 -19.75 -31.90
C THR A 438 3.86 -18.72 -31.76
N THR A 439 4.93 -19.08 -31.05
CA THR A 439 6.16 -18.30 -31.00
C THR A 439 6.84 -18.31 -32.36
N ASP A 440 7.22 -17.14 -32.89
CA ASP A 440 8.13 -17.08 -34.03
C ASP A 440 9.54 -17.42 -33.54
N TRP A 441 9.86 -18.71 -33.60
CA TRP A 441 11.13 -19.26 -33.15
C TRP A 441 12.33 -18.73 -33.95
N ALA A 442 12.15 -18.31 -35.20
CA ALA A 442 13.25 -17.76 -35.98
C ALA A 442 13.65 -16.40 -35.43
N ARG A 443 12.69 -15.52 -35.15
CA ARG A 443 12.91 -14.22 -34.50
C ARG A 443 13.41 -14.38 -33.07
N ALA A 444 12.82 -15.29 -32.29
CA ALA A 444 13.25 -15.54 -30.91
C ALA A 444 14.72 -16.00 -30.84
N LYS A 445 15.12 -16.94 -31.71
CA LYS A 445 16.51 -17.42 -31.81
C LYS A 445 17.44 -16.34 -32.32
N ARG A 446 17.04 -15.58 -33.36
CA ARG A 446 17.82 -14.43 -33.84
C ARG A 446 18.10 -13.43 -32.71
N ALA A 447 17.08 -13.07 -31.93
CA ALA A 447 17.24 -12.15 -30.80
C ALA A 447 18.24 -12.68 -29.76
N ALA A 448 18.17 -13.96 -29.42
CA ALA A 448 19.11 -14.57 -28.48
C ALA A 448 20.53 -14.72 -29.06
N GLU A 449 20.69 -15.14 -30.31
CA GLU A 449 21.98 -15.36 -30.97
C GLU A 449 22.71 -14.05 -31.30
N GLN A 450 21.98 -13.03 -31.77
CA GLN A 450 22.55 -11.75 -32.20
C GLN A 450 22.69 -10.74 -31.07
N ILE A 451 22.27 -11.04 -29.83
CA ILE A 451 22.22 -10.08 -28.73
C ILE A 451 23.56 -9.34 -28.48
N ARG A 452 24.69 -10.01 -28.75
CA ARG A 452 26.06 -9.46 -28.61
C ARG A 452 26.67 -8.95 -29.92
N SER A 453 25.94 -8.99 -31.03
CA SER A 453 26.43 -8.56 -32.33
C SER A 453 26.47 -7.04 -32.43
N PRO A 454 27.60 -6.41 -32.82
CA PRO A 454 27.70 -4.95 -32.93
C PRO A 454 26.68 -4.33 -33.88
N SER A 455 26.26 -5.07 -34.92
CA SER A 455 25.28 -4.61 -35.90
C SER A 455 23.83 -4.78 -35.45
N TYR A 456 23.59 -5.45 -34.32
CA TYR A 456 22.26 -5.74 -33.82
C TYR A 456 21.88 -4.73 -32.74
N THR A 457 20.93 -3.85 -33.08
CA THR A 457 20.56 -2.67 -32.29
C THR A 457 19.46 -2.96 -31.27
N THR A 458 19.26 -2.08 -30.28
CA THR A 458 18.13 -2.22 -29.34
C THR A 458 16.78 -2.18 -30.06
N ARG A 459 16.67 -1.43 -31.16
CA ARG A 459 15.45 -1.37 -31.98
C ARG A 459 15.16 -2.71 -32.66
N GLU A 460 16.14 -3.30 -33.33
CA GLU A 460 15.95 -4.61 -33.96
C GLU A 460 15.67 -5.71 -32.92
N PHE A 461 16.27 -5.60 -31.72
CA PHE A 461 15.94 -6.47 -30.61
C PHE A 461 14.49 -6.33 -30.17
N HIS A 462 14.00 -5.09 -30.00
CA HIS A 462 12.60 -4.81 -29.69
C HIS A 462 11.65 -5.38 -30.75
N ASP A 463 11.95 -5.16 -32.03
CA ASP A 463 11.14 -5.63 -33.14
C ASP A 463 11.11 -7.17 -33.19
N ASP A 464 12.24 -7.85 -32.93
CA ASP A 464 12.31 -9.30 -32.88
C ASP A 464 11.54 -9.88 -31.69
N ILE A 465 11.68 -9.34 -30.47
CA ILE A 465 10.98 -9.89 -29.29
C ILE A 465 9.46 -9.67 -29.36
N THR A 466 9.02 -8.52 -29.85
CA THR A 466 7.59 -8.21 -29.99
C THR A 466 6.92 -9.05 -31.06
N ALA A 467 7.62 -9.34 -32.16
CA ALA A 467 7.16 -10.28 -33.18
C ALA A 467 7.26 -11.75 -32.73
N ALA A 468 8.29 -12.10 -31.96
CA ALA A 468 8.55 -13.47 -31.51
C ALA A 468 7.53 -14.00 -30.51
N PHE A 469 7.19 -13.19 -29.51
CA PHE A 469 6.47 -13.67 -28.33
C PHE A 469 5.02 -13.18 -28.30
N PRO A 470 4.04 -14.02 -28.71
CA PRO A 470 2.63 -13.64 -28.67
C PRO A 470 2.12 -13.30 -27.26
N GLU A 471 2.78 -13.81 -26.23
CA GLU A 471 2.45 -13.56 -24.82
C GLU A 471 2.59 -12.07 -24.42
N LEU A 472 3.43 -11.27 -25.09
CA LEU A 472 3.52 -9.83 -24.81
C LEU A 472 2.19 -9.09 -25.07
N ARG A 473 1.35 -9.62 -25.96
CA ARG A 473 0.03 -9.04 -26.24
C ARG A 473 -0.97 -9.28 -25.11
N LEU A 474 -0.69 -10.22 -24.19
CA LEU A 474 -1.55 -10.49 -23.03
C LEU A 474 -1.56 -9.35 -22.00
N TYR A 475 -0.57 -8.44 -22.04
CA TYR A 475 -0.61 -7.20 -21.26
C TYR A 475 -1.56 -6.14 -21.86
N CYS A 476 -2.09 -6.39 -23.06
CA CYS A 476 -2.82 -5.40 -23.86
C CYS A 476 -4.27 -5.85 -24.11
N LEU A 477 -4.91 -6.54 -23.17
CA LEU A 477 -6.24 -7.11 -23.37
C LEU A 477 -7.34 -6.04 -23.33
N ILE A 478 -8.27 -6.09 -24.29
CA ILE A 478 -9.49 -5.27 -24.29
C ILE A 478 -10.69 -6.16 -23.95
N SER A 479 -11.52 -5.70 -23.01
CA SER A 479 -12.85 -6.31 -22.77
C SER A 479 -13.80 -5.82 -23.84
N MET A 480 -14.34 -6.73 -24.66
CA MET A 480 -15.54 -6.43 -25.44
C MET A 480 -16.75 -6.73 -24.57
N ASP A 481 -17.07 -5.84 -23.63
CA ASP A 481 -18.43 -5.88 -23.06
C ASP A 481 -19.38 -5.30 -24.12
N GLU A 482 -20.37 -6.10 -24.53
CA GLU A 482 -21.11 -6.01 -25.79
C GLU A 482 -22.06 -4.80 -25.96
N ASP A 483 -22.13 -3.83 -25.04
CA ASP A 483 -23.22 -2.82 -25.06
C ASP A 483 -22.78 -1.35 -25.18
N ASP A 484 -21.50 -1.02 -25.36
CA ASP A 484 -21.04 0.39 -25.40
C ASP A 484 -20.42 0.80 -26.76
N ILE A 485 -21.15 0.53 -27.85
CA ILE A 485 -20.75 0.84 -29.25
C ILE A 485 -20.64 2.36 -29.52
N THR A 486 -20.96 3.24 -28.57
CA THR A 486 -21.10 4.70 -28.81
C THR A 486 -19.95 5.62 -28.36
N ARG A 487 -18.73 5.13 -28.06
CA ARG A 487 -17.59 6.05 -27.81
C ARG A 487 -16.29 5.65 -28.50
N SER A 488 -16.09 6.19 -29.69
CA SER A 488 -14.77 6.28 -30.34
C SER A 488 -13.86 7.28 -29.60
N GLN A 489 -12.62 6.87 -29.33
CA GLN A 489 -11.40 7.68 -29.10
C GLN A 489 -10.82 7.92 -27.68
N SER A 490 -11.32 7.36 -26.56
CA SER A 490 -10.55 7.37 -25.29
C SER A 490 -10.01 5.99 -24.91
N GLN A 491 -8.99 5.54 -25.64
CA GLN A 491 -8.37 4.20 -25.51
C GLN A 491 -7.52 3.98 -24.24
N THR A 492 -7.60 4.83 -23.22
CA THR A 492 -6.60 4.84 -22.12
C THR A 492 -7.14 4.70 -20.68
N SER A 493 -8.43 4.48 -20.43
CA SER A 493 -8.95 4.61 -19.05
C SER A 493 -9.90 3.55 -18.50
N SER A 494 -10.25 2.48 -19.23
CA SER A 494 -10.98 1.35 -18.64
C SER A 494 -10.00 0.40 -17.93
N GLY A 495 -9.46 0.89 -16.80
CA GLY A 495 -8.35 0.27 -16.08
C GLY A 495 -8.75 -1.05 -15.41
N SER A 496 -8.42 -2.17 -16.05
CA SER A 496 -8.22 -3.43 -15.31
C SER A 496 -7.07 -3.21 -14.33
N ILE A 497 -7.40 -2.95 -13.06
CA ILE A 497 -6.44 -2.79 -11.98
C ILE A 497 -5.70 -4.13 -11.83
N THR A 498 -4.38 -4.11 -11.95
CA THR A 498 -3.52 -5.27 -11.63
C THR A 498 -3.34 -5.38 -10.11
N THR A 499 -2.88 -6.51 -9.58
CA THR A 499 -2.58 -6.59 -8.13
C THR A 499 -1.44 -5.69 -7.67
N SER A 500 -0.63 -5.16 -8.58
CA SER A 500 0.38 -4.15 -8.24
C SER A 500 -0.23 -2.75 -8.06
N GLY A 501 -1.51 -2.57 -8.39
CA GLY A 501 -2.17 -1.27 -8.45
C GLY A 501 -1.84 -0.46 -9.70
N ARG A 502 -1.15 -1.05 -10.69
CA ARG A 502 -0.77 -0.41 -11.95
C ARG A 502 -1.71 -0.80 -13.10
N SER A 503 -1.65 -0.06 -14.19
CA SER A 503 -2.38 -0.44 -15.41
C SER A 503 -1.69 -1.61 -16.12
N ALA A 504 -2.44 -2.36 -16.93
CA ALA A 504 -1.86 -3.43 -17.76
C ALA A 504 -0.81 -2.89 -18.75
N PHE A 505 -1.02 -1.66 -19.23
CA PHE A 505 -0.06 -0.93 -20.06
C PHE A 505 1.25 -0.64 -19.31
N ASP A 506 1.19 -0.20 -18.05
CA ASP A 506 2.41 0.00 -17.26
C ASP A 506 3.17 -1.31 -17.08
N GLU A 507 2.47 -2.42 -16.86
CA GLU A 507 3.13 -3.74 -16.76
C GLU A 507 3.79 -4.14 -18.08
N TYR A 508 3.15 -3.90 -19.24
CA TYR A 508 3.78 -4.09 -20.55
C TYR A 508 5.09 -3.30 -20.68
N GLN A 509 5.06 -1.99 -20.38
CA GLN A 509 6.24 -1.12 -20.49
C GLN A 509 7.37 -1.57 -19.56
N ARG A 510 7.04 -2.04 -18.36
CA ARG A 510 8.02 -2.60 -17.41
C ARG A 510 8.64 -3.90 -17.90
N THR A 511 7.84 -4.80 -18.47
CA THR A 511 8.32 -6.04 -19.09
C THR A 511 9.30 -5.75 -20.22
N ILE A 512 9.01 -4.75 -21.07
CA ILE A 512 9.95 -4.29 -22.10
C ILE A 512 11.22 -3.70 -21.48
N GLY A 513 11.09 -2.90 -20.42
CA GLY A 513 12.24 -2.36 -19.68
C GLY A 513 13.15 -3.46 -19.11
N ALA A 514 12.57 -4.55 -18.59
CA ALA A 514 13.31 -5.70 -18.11
C ALA A 514 14.02 -6.45 -19.27
N LEU A 515 13.36 -6.61 -20.42
CA LEU A 515 13.95 -7.19 -21.63
C LEU A 515 15.12 -6.33 -22.15
N PHE A 516 14.99 -5.00 -22.15
CA PHE A 516 16.08 -4.08 -22.50
C PHE A 516 17.24 -4.16 -21.51
N CYS A 517 16.96 -4.30 -20.21
CA CYS A 517 18.00 -4.54 -19.22
C CYS A 517 18.81 -5.81 -19.56
N VAL A 518 18.16 -6.91 -19.93
CA VAL A 518 18.88 -8.13 -20.36
C VAL A 518 19.75 -7.86 -21.60
N PHE A 519 19.21 -7.18 -22.61
CA PHE A 519 19.94 -6.79 -23.82
C PHE A 519 21.19 -5.96 -23.51
N TRP A 520 21.04 -4.89 -22.71
CA TRP A 520 22.13 -3.99 -22.35
C TRP A 520 23.19 -4.67 -21.48
N LEU A 521 22.79 -5.50 -20.52
CA LEU A 521 23.71 -6.27 -19.70
C LEU A 521 24.54 -7.26 -20.51
N MET A 522 23.95 -7.89 -21.53
CA MET A 522 24.68 -8.76 -22.45
C MET A 522 25.66 -8.00 -23.37
N ARG A 523 25.56 -6.67 -23.44
CA ARG A 523 26.34 -5.79 -24.34
C ARG A 523 27.24 -4.80 -23.63
N GLN A 524 27.66 -5.10 -22.40
CA GLN A 524 28.54 -4.21 -21.63
C GLN A 524 29.89 -3.87 -22.30
N HIS A 525 30.33 -4.68 -23.27
CA HIS A 525 31.56 -4.46 -24.05
C HIS A 525 31.33 -3.58 -25.29
N LEU A 526 30.08 -3.18 -25.54
CA LEU A 526 29.61 -2.32 -26.62
C LEU A 526 28.92 -1.11 -25.97
N ASP A 527 27.69 -0.81 -26.40
CA ASP A 527 26.85 0.32 -25.99
C ASP A 527 25.97 0.03 -24.76
N GLY A 528 26.04 -1.17 -24.19
CA GLY A 528 25.13 -1.61 -23.15
C GLY A 528 25.21 -0.80 -21.86
N ARG A 529 26.40 -0.33 -21.47
CA ARG A 529 26.58 0.43 -20.22
C ARG A 529 25.94 1.82 -20.33
N GLU A 530 26.11 2.44 -21.48
CA GLU A 530 25.55 3.73 -21.86
C GLU A 530 24.03 3.64 -21.95
N CYS A 531 23.48 2.68 -22.70
CA CYS A 531 22.04 2.50 -22.80
C CYS A 531 21.38 2.21 -21.43
N PHE A 532 22.01 1.37 -20.61
CA PHE A 532 21.54 1.10 -19.25
C PHE A 532 21.46 2.37 -18.39
N SER A 533 22.47 3.24 -18.50
CA SER A 533 22.63 4.42 -17.63
C SER A 533 21.86 5.63 -18.13
N TYR A 534 21.85 5.87 -19.44
CA TYR A 534 21.34 7.09 -20.07
C TYR A 534 20.00 6.89 -20.76
N GLY A 535 19.64 5.65 -21.11
CA GLY A 535 18.50 5.36 -21.97
C GLY A 535 18.78 5.62 -23.44
N LEU A 536 17.72 5.68 -24.24
CA LEU A 536 17.73 5.82 -25.68
C LEU A 536 17.09 7.14 -26.10
N ASN A 537 17.60 7.74 -27.18
CA ASN A 537 16.98 8.88 -27.83
C ASN A 537 15.97 8.41 -28.90
N GLN A 538 15.39 9.35 -29.66
CA GLN A 538 14.40 9.06 -30.71
C GLN A 538 14.96 8.19 -31.85
N ASP A 539 16.28 8.22 -32.07
CA ASP A 539 16.98 7.40 -33.06
C ASP A 539 17.39 6.02 -32.49
N TRP A 540 16.94 5.67 -31.29
CA TRP A 540 17.29 4.43 -30.59
C TRP A 540 18.80 4.27 -30.32
N LEU A 541 19.49 5.40 -30.18
CA LEU A 541 20.91 5.47 -29.78
C LEU A 541 21.02 5.86 -28.30
N PRO A 542 22.12 5.50 -27.61
CA PRO A 542 22.34 5.93 -26.24
C PRO A 542 22.25 7.46 -26.12
N ARG A 543 21.48 7.96 -25.15
CA ARG A 543 21.40 9.40 -24.88
C ARG A 543 22.76 9.94 -24.48
N THR A 544 23.07 11.12 -25.00
CA THR A 544 24.29 11.89 -24.76
C THR A 544 23.97 13.11 -23.89
N GLN A 545 24.99 13.84 -23.44
CA GLN A 545 24.78 15.09 -22.70
C GLN A 545 23.86 16.08 -23.42
N LYS A 546 23.90 16.11 -24.76
CA LYS A 546 23.05 17.00 -25.57
C LYS A 546 21.57 16.74 -25.38
N ASP A 547 21.19 15.49 -25.14
CA ASP A 547 19.82 15.08 -24.86
C ASP A 547 19.32 15.52 -23.46
N PHE A 548 20.18 16.18 -22.67
CA PHE A 548 19.89 16.75 -21.36
C PHE A 548 20.18 18.25 -21.28
N THR A 549 20.66 18.87 -22.36
CA THR A 549 20.94 20.30 -22.44
C THR A 549 20.14 20.86 -23.61
N ASP A 550 18.87 21.17 -23.37
CA ASP A 550 18.06 21.82 -24.40
C ASP A 550 18.43 23.31 -24.47
N ASP A 551 19.04 23.73 -25.58
CA ASP A 551 19.50 25.12 -25.78
C ASP A 551 18.33 26.12 -25.89
N ALA A 552 17.10 25.64 -26.10
CA ALA A 552 15.95 26.48 -26.38
C ALA A 552 15.12 26.91 -25.15
N ASP A 553 15.22 26.22 -24.00
CA ASP A 553 14.37 26.47 -22.83
C ASP A 553 15.16 26.67 -21.52
N SER A 554 15.63 27.90 -21.33
CA SER A 554 16.52 28.33 -20.22
C SER A 554 16.01 28.01 -18.79
N GLY A 555 14.74 27.65 -18.61
CA GLY A 555 14.16 27.32 -17.30
C GLY A 555 14.11 25.84 -16.93
N HIS A 556 14.28 24.91 -17.89
CA HIS A 556 14.25 23.45 -17.64
C HIS A 556 15.64 22.78 -17.66
N ASN A 557 16.68 23.55 -17.98
CA ASN A 557 18.04 23.06 -18.12
C ASN A 557 18.62 22.51 -16.79
N ASP A 558 18.30 23.13 -15.65
CA ASP A 558 18.85 22.72 -14.34
C ASP A 558 18.43 21.29 -13.91
N GLU A 559 17.19 20.87 -14.18
CA GLU A 559 16.69 19.54 -13.78
C GLU A 559 17.28 18.44 -14.65
N LEU A 560 17.31 18.64 -15.97
CA LEU A 560 17.93 17.70 -16.91
C LEU A 560 19.45 17.61 -16.70
N GLN A 561 20.11 18.72 -16.39
CA GLN A 561 21.53 18.71 -16.05
C GLN A 561 21.81 17.96 -14.73
N LEU A 562 20.96 18.10 -13.71
CA LEU A 562 21.06 17.32 -12.49
C LEU A 562 20.79 15.83 -12.74
N GLU A 563 19.85 15.50 -13.62
CA GLU A 563 19.60 14.12 -14.06
C GLU A 563 20.84 13.54 -14.75
N TRP A 564 21.41 14.25 -15.72
CA TRP A 564 22.65 13.88 -16.40
C TRP A 564 23.78 13.60 -15.40
N GLN A 565 24.01 14.50 -14.44
CA GLN A 565 25.04 14.32 -13.42
C GLN A 565 24.84 13.04 -12.60
N LYS A 566 23.59 12.70 -12.24
CA LYS A 566 23.28 11.46 -11.52
C LYS A 566 23.55 10.23 -12.37
N ARG A 567 23.12 10.25 -13.64
CA ARG A 567 23.33 9.15 -14.59
C ARG A 567 24.81 8.94 -14.87
N GLN A 568 25.56 10.01 -15.10
CA GLN A 568 27.01 9.99 -15.28
C GLN A 568 27.72 9.43 -14.04
N ALA A 569 27.36 9.89 -12.84
CA ALA A 569 27.93 9.40 -11.60
C ALA A 569 27.61 7.91 -11.35
N PHE A 570 26.45 7.42 -11.79
CA PHE A 570 26.15 6.00 -11.79
C PHE A 570 27.04 5.25 -12.77
N TYR A 571 27.09 5.68 -14.03
CA TYR A 571 27.89 5.06 -15.09
C TYR A 571 29.36 4.89 -14.69
N GLU A 572 29.98 5.97 -14.20
CA GLU A 572 31.41 5.98 -13.84
C GLU A 572 31.75 5.12 -12.62
N ARG A 573 30.83 5.03 -11.67
CA ARG A 573 31.12 4.45 -10.35
C ARG A 573 30.52 3.06 -10.16
N THR A 574 29.72 2.57 -11.09
CA THR A 574 29.13 1.22 -11.02
C THR A 574 30.20 0.17 -11.28
N ASP A 575 30.20 -0.89 -10.48
CA ASP A 575 31.03 -2.05 -10.71
C ASP A 575 30.39 -2.93 -11.81
N TRP A 576 30.67 -2.56 -13.06
CA TRP A 576 30.22 -3.30 -14.23
C TRP A 576 30.77 -4.73 -14.28
N GLU A 577 31.96 -4.96 -13.72
CA GLU A 577 32.56 -6.30 -13.67
C GLU A 577 31.73 -7.24 -12.79
N ALA A 578 31.19 -6.75 -11.67
CA ALA A 578 30.27 -7.51 -10.84
C ALA A 578 28.97 -7.88 -11.59
N PHE A 579 28.45 -7.00 -12.45
CA PHE A 579 27.28 -7.31 -13.28
C PHE A 579 27.62 -8.38 -14.33
N GLU A 580 28.78 -8.29 -14.98
CA GLU A 580 29.23 -9.32 -15.92
C GLU A 580 29.47 -10.67 -15.22
N ASN A 581 30.00 -10.68 -13.99
CA ASN A 581 30.16 -11.89 -13.19
C ASN A 581 28.83 -12.60 -12.94
N LEU A 582 27.75 -11.85 -12.67
CA LEU A 582 26.42 -12.41 -12.51
C LEU A 582 25.94 -13.11 -13.79
N ILE A 583 26.17 -12.50 -14.95
CA ILE A 583 25.79 -13.07 -16.25
C ILE A 583 26.57 -14.35 -16.55
N VAL A 584 27.87 -14.37 -16.24
CA VAL A 584 28.73 -15.57 -16.34
C VAL A 584 28.23 -16.65 -15.39
N ALA A 585 27.95 -16.31 -14.13
CA ALA A 585 27.46 -17.27 -13.14
C ALA A 585 26.10 -17.86 -13.51
N ALA A 586 25.20 -17.08 -14.11
CA ALA A 586 23.90 -17.52 -14.61
C ALA A 586 24.00 -18.46 -15.84
N GLY A 587 25.21 -18.66 -16.38
CA GLY A 587 25.45 -19.47 -17.57
C GLY A 587 25.09 -18.78 -18.88
N LEU A 588 24.77 -17.49 -18.86
CA LEU A 588 24.49 -16.72 -20.07
C LEU A 588 25.77 -16.42 -20.84
N LEU A 589 26.88 -16.16 -20.13
CA LEU A 589 28.22 -16.02 -20.73
C LEU A 589 29.12 -17.18 -20.30
N LYS A 590 29.92 -17.70 -21.25
CA LYS A 590 30.90 -18.75 -20.93
C LYS A 590 32.09 -18.21 -20.12
N LYS A 591 32.45 -16.94 -20.35
CA LYS A 591 33.50 -16.19 -19.65
C LYS A 591 33.29 -14.70 -19.88
N LYS A 592 33.96 -13.84 -19.10
CA LYS A 592 33.95 -12.38 -19.29
C LYS A 592 34.43 -12.01 -20.70
N GLY A 593 33.71 -11.10 -21.35
CA GLY A 593 33.93 -10.69 -22.73
C GLY A 593 33.76 -11.83 -23.76
N GLY A 594 33.41 -13.04 -23.34
CA GLY A 594 33.42 -14.24 -24.16
C GLY A 594 32.12 -14.46 -24.96
N PRO A 595 32.04 -15.61 -25.65
CA PRO A 595 30.80 -16.04 -26.28
C PRO A 595 29.71 -16.32 -25.23
N HIS A 596 28.45 -16.10 -25.61
CA HIS A 596 27.29 -16.42 -24.80
C HIS A 596 26.67 -17.78 -25.15
N ASP A 597 25.78 -18.24 -24.29
CA ASP A 597 24.92 -19.39 -24.52
C ASP A 597 23.55 -18.89 -25.02
N ALA A 598 23.27 -19.13 -26.31
CA ALA A 598 22.06 -18.63 -26.96
C ALA A 598 20.78 -19.30 -26.41
N GLU A 599 20.82 -20.59 -26.06
CA GLU A 599 19.65 -21.28 -25.50
C GLU A 599 19.33 -20.78 -24.09
N ARG A 600 20.36 -20.59 -23.27
CA ARG A 600 20.19 -20.02 -21.91
C ARG A 600 19.71 -18.58 -21.96
N THR A 601 20.22 -17.81 -22.92
CA THR A 601 19.76 -16.43 -23.16
C THR A 601 18.30 -16.41 -23.60
N LEU A 602 17.91 -17.26 -24.54
CA LEU A 602 16.53 -17.41 -24.99
C LEU A 602 15.59 -17.79 -23.82
N ALA A 603 16.02 -18.68 -22.93
CA ALA A 603 15.25 -19.03 -21.74
C ALA A 603 14.99 -17.82 -20.83
N LEU A 604 16.00 -16.95 -20.62
CA LEU A 604 15.82 -15.72 -19.85
C LEU A 604 14.87 -14.73 -20.54
N LEU A 605 14.95 -14.60 -21.87
CA LEU A 605 14.02 -13.75 -22.62
C LEU A 605 12.57 -14.24 -22.50
N VAL A 606 12.34 -15.55 -22.66
CA VAL A 606 11.01 -16.16 -22.45
C VAL A 606 10.51 -15.92 -21.03
N LEU A 607 11.39 -16.11 -20.04
CA LEU A 607 11.07 -15.86 -18.64
C LEU A 607 10.59 -14.42 -18.40
N MET A 608 11.34 -13.43 -18.90
CA MET A 608 10.98 -12.01 -18.79
C MET A 608 9.60 -11.72 -19.38
N VAL A 609 9.28 -12.30 -20.53
CA VAL A 609 7.99 -12.10 -21.18
C VAL A 609 6.83 -12.59 -20.29
N ILE A 610 6.98 -13.74 -19.64
CA ILE A 610 5.86 -14.41 -18.97
C ILE A 610 5.75 -14.14 -17.47
N HIS A 611 6.84 -13.76 -16.78
CA HIS A 611 6.91 -13.77 -15.32
C HIS A 611 5.80 -12.96 -14.63
N ASP A 612 5.42 -11.84 -15.23
CA ASP A 612 4.47 -10.88 -14.66
C ASP A 612 3.05 -10.97 -15.22
N LEU A 613 2.77 -11.91 -16.13
CA LEU A 613 1.43 -12.06 -16.74
C LEU A 613 0.34 -12.25 -15.69
N MET A 614 0.64 -12.94 -14.58
CA MET A 614 -0.32 -13.24 -13.53
C MET A 614 -0.57 -12.08 -12.55
N LYS A 615 0.06 -10.91 -12.75
CA LYS A 615 -0.35 -9.65 -12.11
C LYS A 615 -1.67 -9.13 -12.70
N LEU A 616 -2.03 -9.58 -13.89
CA LEU A 616 -3.31 -9.32 -14.54
C LEU A 616 -4.36 -10.26 -13.95
N ASP A 617 -5.23 -9.75 -13.09
CA ASP A 617 -6.23 -10.56 -12.36
C ASP A 617 -7.08 -11.44 -13.28
N ARG A 618 -7.36 -10.96 -14.50
CA ARG A 618 -8.16 -11.67 -15.50
C ARG A 618 -7.48 -12.91 -16.09
N LEU A 619 -6.15 -13.03 -15.97
CA LEU A 619 -5.40 -14.18 -16.48
C LEU A 619 -5.19 -15.27 -15.43
N ARG A 620 -5.55 -15.02 -14.17
CA ARG A 620 -5.28 -15.95 -13.08
C ARG A 620 -6.13 -17.21 -13.21
N PRO A 621 -5.52 -18.40 -13.05
CA PRO A 621 -6.22 -19.67 -13.17
C PRO A 621 -7.07 -19.96 -11.94
N ILE A 622 -8.09 -20.79 -12.15
CA ILE A 622 -8.78 -21.51 -11.07
C ILE A 622 -8.05 -22.85 -10.87
N CYS A 623 -7.80 -23.21 -9.61
CA CYS A 623 -7.16 -24.48 -9.29
C CYS A 623 -8.09 -25.65 -9.68
N SER A 624 -7.69 -26.50 -10.63
CA SER A 624 -8.50 -27.64 -11.10
C SER A 624 -8.17 -28.96 -10.40
N VAL A 625 -7.03 -29.01 -9.69
CA VAL A 625 -6.56 -30.16 -8.91
C VAL A 625 -7.00 -30.07 -7.45
N LYS A 626 -6.95 -31.20 -6.71
CA LYS A 626 -7.41 -31.27 -5.31
C LYS A 626 -6.78 -30.17 -4.44
N THR A 627 -5.47 -30.00 -4.52
CA THR A 627 -4.70 -28.96 -3.84
C THR A 627 -3.47 -28.58 -4.66
N PHE A 628 -3.15 -27.28 -4.75
CA PHE A 628 -1.91 -26.76 -5.34
C PHE A 628 -1.36 -25.64 -4.46
N GLN A 629 -0.19 -25.85 -3.85
CA GLN A 629 0.50 -24.87 -2.99
C GLN A 629 -0.40 -24.13 -1.97
N GLY A 630 -1.40 -24.83 -1.40
CA GLY A 630 -2.34 -24.29 -0.41
C GLY A 630 -3.73 -23.95 -0.96
N TYR A 631 -3.89 -23.83 -2.27
CA TYR A 631 -5.18 -23.58 -2.94
C TYR A 631 -5.92 -24.88 -3.23
N LYS A 632 -7.22 -24.95 -2.93
CA LYS A 632 -8.08 -26.10 -3.18
C LYS A 632 -8.74 -26.03 -4.56
N LYS A 633 -9.22 -27.17 -5.05
CA LYS A 633 -10.01 -27.23 -6.29
C LYS A 633 -11.15 -26.21 -6.27
N GLY A 634 -11.26 -25.40 -7.33
CA GLY A 634 -12.28 -24.36 -7.50
C GLY A 634 -11.91 -23.00 -6.92
N GLU A 635 -10.80 -22.89 -6.17
CA GLU A 635 -10.32 -21.60 -5.67
C GLU A 635 -9.52 -20.86 -6.75
N SER A 636 -9.73 -19.54 -6.85
CA SER A 636 -8.87 -18.66 -7.65
C SER A 636 -7.49 -18.56 -7.00
N ILE A 637 -6.44 -18.75 -7.79
CA ILE A 637 -5.07 -18.59 -7.30
C ILE A 637 -4.73 -17.11 -7.30
N GLY A 638 -4.87 -16.46 -6.14
CA GLY A 638 -4.70 -15.00 -6.00
C GLY A 638 -3.25 -14.51 -5.89
N ASP A 639 -2.31 -15.42 -5.62
CA ASP A 639 -0.88 -15.14 -5.64
C ASP A 639 -0.35 -15.32 -7.07
N HIS A 640 0.27 -14.28 -7.64
CA HIS A 640 0.68 -14.27 -9.04
C HIS A 640 1.82 -15.26 -9.35
N ASP A 641 2.77 -15.46 -8.43
CA ASP A 641 3.88 -16.40 -8.62
C ASP A 641 3.37 -17.84 -8.59
N ILE A 642 2.43 -18.14 -7.68
CA ILE A 642 1.78 -19.45 -7.58
C ILE A 642 0.87 -19.68 -8.81
N ALA A 643 0.16 -18.66 -9.26
CA ALA A 643 -0.67 -18.73 -10.46
C ALA A 643 0.17 -19.06 -11.70
N LEU A 644 1.34 -18.42 -11.86
CA LEU A 644 2.21 -18.69 -12.99
C LEU A 644 2.82 -20.10 -12.87
N SER A 645 3.29 -20.48 -11.69
CA SER A 645 3.76 -21.86 -11.41
C SER A 645 2.71 -22.90 -11.80
N TYR A 646 1.44 -22.64 -11.47
CA TYR A 646 0.34 -23.53 -11.85
C TYR A 646 0.20 -23.67 -13.37
N VAL A 647 0.27 -22.56 -14.11
CA VAL A 647 0.23 -22.59 -15.59
C VAL A 647 1.45 -23.32 -16.16
N LEU A 648 2.66 -23.07 -15.66
CA LEU A 648 3.89 -23.72 -16.13
C LEU A 648 3.91 -25.24 -15.89
N GLU A 649 3.29 -25.71 -14.81
CA GLU A 649 3.23 -27.13 -14.46
C GLU A 649 2.07 -27.88 -15.13
N ARG A 650 0.90 -27.24 -15.25
CA ARG A 650 -0.34 -27.92 -15.64
C ARG A 650 -0.83 -27.58 -17.04
N HIS A 651 -0.43 -26.42 -17.54
CA HIS A 651 -0.95 -25.84 -18.79
C HIS A 651 0.18 -25.19 -19.58
N SER A 652 1.35 -25.83 -19.65
CA SER A 652 2.52 -25.25 -20.32
C SER A 652 2.24 -24.85 -21.77
N SER A 653 1.39 -25.61 -22.49
CA SER A 653 0.95 -25.29 -23.85
C SER A 653 0.18 -23.98 -24.00
N ALA A 654 -0.35 -23.41 -22.91
CA ALA A 654 -0.97 -22.09 -22.91
C ALA A 654 0.05 -20.94 -23.06
N LEU A 655 1.34 -21.23 -22.87
CA LEU A 655 2.47 -20.32 -23.02
C LEU A 655 3.40 -20.91 -24.09
N PRO A 656 3.12 -20.71 -25.39
CA PRO A 656 3.84 -21.38 -26.49
C PRO A 656 5.36 -21.16 -26.44
N SER A 657 5.82 -19.98 -25.98
CA SER A 657 7.24 -19.68 -25.86
C SER A 657 7.91 -20.52 -24.78
N PHE A 658 7.25 -20.77 -23.65
CA PHE A 658 7.73 -21.67 -22.61
C PHE A 658 7.65 -23.14 -23.06
N ALA A 659 6.53 -23.54 -23.66
CA ALA A 659 6.28 -24.93 -24.06
C ALA A 659 7.31 -25.46 -25.07
N GLY A 660 7.77 -24.62 -25.99
CA GLY A 660 8.75 -25.02 -27.01
C GLY A 660 10.22 -24.90 -26.58
N LEU A 661 10.52 -24.45 -25.36
CA LEU A 661 11.90 -24.47 -24.85
C LEU A 661 12.39 -25.91 -24.60
N PRO A 662 13.70 -26.16 -24.67
CA PRO A 662 14.28 -27.41 -24.19
C PRO A 662 13.91 -27.70 -22.73
N SER A 663 13.75 -28.99 -22.38
CA SER A 663 13.31 -29.42 -21.05
C SER A 663 14.18 -28.87 -19.91
N GLU A 664 15.49 -28.75 -20.12
CA GLU A 664 16.42 -28.17 -19.14
C GLU A 664 16.13 -26.69 -18.88
N GLN A 665 15.87 -25.91 -19.94
CA GLN A 665 15.52 -24.50 -19.79
C GLN A 665 14.13 -24.30 -19.16
N GLN A 666 13.18 -25.18 -19.46
CA GLN A 666 11.87 -25.18 -18.76
C GLN A 666 12.03 -25.40 -17.25
N LYS A 667 12.94 -26.29 -16.82
CA LYS A 667 13.24 -26.52 -15.40
C LYS A 667 13.81 -25.26 -14.73
N SER A 668 14.71 -24.55 -15.40
CA SER A 668 15.30 -23.30 -14.89
C SER A 668 14.26 -22.18 -14.69
N ILE A 669 13.32 -22.05 -15.64
CA ILE A 669 12.20 -21.11 -15.52
C ILE A 669 11.28 -21.50 -14.35
N ARG A 670 10.93 -22.79 -14.22
CA ARG A 670 10.13 -23.29 -13.09
C ARG A 670 10.82 -23.06 -11.75
N PHE A 671 12.13 -23.28 -11.67
CA PHE A 671 12.93 -22.99 -10.48
C PHE A 671 12.80 -21.52 -10.05
N THR A 672 12.86 -20.60 -11.02
CA THR A 672 12.76 -19.15 -10.76
C THR A 672 11.41 -18.74 -10.17
N HIS A 673 10.35 -19.49 -10.47
CA HIS A 673 8.98 -19.22 -10.01
C HIS A 673 8.56 -20.09 -8.80
N CYS A 674 9.45 -20.93 -8.29
CA CYS A 674 9.18 -21.65 -7.05
C CYS A 674 9.02 -20.66 -5.89
N LYS A 675 8.22 -21.03 -4.89
CA LYS A 675 8.07 -20.24 -3.67
C LYS A 675 9.35 -20.31 -2.83
N LEU A 676 10.35 -19.48 -3.16
CA LEU A 676 11.65 -19.46 -2.49
C LEU A 676 11.58 -18.84 -1.08
N GLU A 677 10.55 -18.03 -0.81
CA GLU A 677 10.39 -17.21 0.41
C GLU A 677 11.66 -16.42 0.79
N TYR A 678 12.49 -16.11 -0.21
CA TYR A 678 13.76 -15.44 -0.05
C TYR A 678 13.58 -13.92 -0.14
N ASN A 679 13.94 -13.21 0.92
CA ASN A 679 13.96 -11.75 0.92
C ASN A 679 15.41 -11.26 0.91
N MET A 680 15.84 -10.71 -0.22
CA MET A 680 17.20 -10.19 -0.36
C MET A 680 17.49 -9.02 0.60
N GLY A 681 16.49 -8.16 0.86
CA GLY A 681 16.60 -7.05 1.81
C GLY A 681 17.02 -7.53 3.20
N TRP A 682 16.46 -8.65 3.64
CA TRP A 682 16.79 -9.27 4.91
C TRP A 682 18.24 -9.75 4.98
N LEU A 683 18.80 -10.28 3.88
CA LEU A 683 20.22 -10.64 3.80
C LEU A 683 21.09 -9.39 3.85
N VAL A 684 20.87 -8.43 2.95
CA VAL A 684 21.80 -7.30 2.77
C VAL A 684 21.86 -6.39 3.99
N GLN A 685 20.82 -6.40 4.81
CA GLN A 685 20.72 -5.66 6.07
C GLN A 685 20.98 -6.53 7.31
N ALA A 686 21.31 -7.82 7.13
CA ALA A 686 21.51 -8.80 8.20
C ALA A 686 20.34 -8.88 9.21
N GLU A 687 19.12 -8.62 8.74
CA GLU A 687 17.92 -8.47 9.56
C GLU A 687 17.33 -9.80 10.01
N ALA A 688 17.21 -10.76 9.10
CA ALA A 688 16.60 -12.06 9.39
C ALA A 688 17.62 -13.09 9.87
N PRO A 689 17.21 -14.03 10.76
CA PRO A 689 18.01 -15.21 11.03
C PRO A 689 18.06 -16.15 9.80
N PRO A 690 19.10 -16.99 9.67
CA PRO A 690 19.28 -17.93 8.55
C PRO A 690 18.04 -18.78 8.21
N GLY A 691 17.32 -19.27 9.22
CA GLY A 691 16.14 -20.13 9.02
C GLY A 691 14.98 -19.43 8.32
N ALA A 692 14.72 -18.17 8.65
CA ALA A 692 13.70 -17.37 7.95
C ALA A 692 14.16 -16.93 6.57
N LEU A 693 15.47 -16.77 6.37
CA LEU A 693 16.03 -16.26 5.12
C LEU A 693 16.18 -17.36 4.06
N PHE A 694 16.71 -18.52 4.42
CA PHE A 694 17.22 -19.48 3.46
C PHE A 694 16.51 -20.84 3.46
N ARG A 695 15.71 -21.21 4.48
CA ARG A 695 15.19 -22.59 4.59
C ARG A 695 14.31 -22.99 3.41
N ALA A 696 13.38 -22.13 3.00
CA ALA A 696 12.50 -22.43 1.86
C ALA A 696 13.32 -22.51 0.57
N PHE A 697 14.20 -21.54 0.34
CA PHE A 697 15.11 -21.52 -0.81
C PHE A 697 15.99 -22.78 -0.88
N ARG A 698 16.64 -23.16 0.22
CA ARG A 698 17.50 -24.34 0.29
C ARG A 698 16.71 -25.62 0.04
N ARG A 699 15.48 -25.75 0.55
CA ARG A 699 14.61 -26.89 0.26
C ARG A 699 14.31 -27.03 -1.23
N VAL A 700 14.10 -25.92 -1.94
CA VAL A 700 13.89 -25.92 -3.40
C VAL A 700 15.16 -26.34 -4.14
N ILE A 701 16.33 -25.87 -3.68
CA ILE A 701 17.62 -26.30 -4.25
C ILE A 701 17.82 -27.82 -4.03
N GLN A 702 17.55 -28.31 -2.82
CA GLN A 702 17.74 -29.72 -2.45
C GLN A 702 16.70 -30.68 -3.05
N SER A 703 15.52 -30.21 -3.45
CA SER A 703 14.49 -31.07 -4.06
C SER A 703 14.83 -31.53 -5.48
N GLY A 704 16.04 -31.25 -5.98
CA GLY A 704 16.54 -31.76 -7.26
C GLY A 704 16.01 -31.00 -8.48
N LEU A 705 15.40 -29.82 -8.29
CA LEU A 705 15.07 -28.91 -9.40
C LEU A 705 16.32 -28.29 -10.02
N ALA A 706 17.44 -28.28 -9.29
CA ALA A 706 18.77 -28.08 -9.83
C ALA A 706 19.58 -29.37 -9.61
N SER A 707 20.27 -29.86 -10.64
CA SER A 707 21.18 -30.99 -10.48
C SER A 707 22.31 -30.61 -9.52
N ASP A 708 22.77 -31.53 -8.66
CA ASP A 708 23.76 -31.26 -7.59
C ASP A 708 25.04 -30.56 -8.09
N ARG A 709 25.39 -30.70 -9.38
CA ARG A 709 26.57 -30.05 -9.98
C ARG A 709 26.35 -28.62 -10.49
N ASP A 710 25.10 -28.19 -10.74
CA ASP A 710 24.78 -26.90 -11.39
C ASP A 710 23.85 -25.98 -10.56
N SER A 711 23.59 -26.29 -9.28
CA SER A 711 22.71 -25.47 -8.41
C SER A 711 23.09 -23.98 -8.32
N SER A 712 24.38 -23.64 -8.37
CA SER A 712 24.84 -22.25 -8.38
C SER A 712 24.40 -21.50 -9.63
N LYS A 713 24.33 -22.17 -10.80
CA LYS A 713 23.90 -21.55 -12.07
C LYS A 713 22.41 -21.24 -12.05
N GLU A 714 21.58 -22.11 -11.49
CA GLU A 714 20.15 -21.88 -11.37
C GLU A 714 19.83 -20.76 -10.39
N VAL A 715 20.54 -20.72 -9.25
CA VAL A 715 20.43 -19.60 -8.29
C VAL A 715 20.89 -18.28 -8.92
N ALA A 716 21.98 -18.29 -9.68
CA ALA A 716 22.44 -17.10 -10.41
C ALA A 716 21.45 -16.68 -11.52
N PHE A 717 20.81 -17.64 -12.19
CA PHE A 717 19.76 -17.41 -13.19
C PHE A 717 18.53 -16.74 -12.57
N TYR A 718 18.11 -17.18 -11.37
CA TYR A 718 17.09 -16.49 -10.59
C TYR A 718 17.48 -15.05 -10.26
N PHE A 719 18.74 -14.79 -9.89
CA PHE A 719 19.19 -13.44 -9.54
C PHE A 719 19.32 -12.50 -10.74
N ILE A 720 19.72 -12.96 -11.91
CA ILE A 720 19.71 -12.11 -13.11
C ILE A 720 18.27 -11.77 -13.54
N HIS A 721 17.33 -12.71 -13.42
CA HIS A 721 15.90 -12.45 -13.59
C HIS A 721 15.43 -11.35 -12.63
N TRP A 722 15.66 -11.52 -11.33
CA TRP A 722 15.23 -10.56 -10.31
C TRP A 722 15.85 -9.18 -10.52
N PHE A 723 17.14 -9.15 -10.90
CA PHE A 723 17.85 -7.91 -11.20
C PHE A 723 17.23 -7.19 -12.38
N ALA A 724 16.89 -7.90 -13.47
CA ALA A 724 16.31 -7.32 -14.66
C ALA A 724 14.87 -6.83 -14.45
N ASP A 725 14.02 -7.59 -13.73
CA ASP A 725 12.67 -7.13 -13.34
C ASP A 725 12.75 -5.83 -12.52
N LEU A 726 13.63 -5.79 -11.51
CA LEU A 726 13.79 -4.59 -10.70
C LEU A 726 14.34 -3.40 -11.51
N ALA A 727 15.24 -3.65 -12.47
CA ALA A 727 15.74 -2.62 -13.38
C ALA A 727 14.60 -2.02 -14.23
N GLY A 728 13.68 -2.88 -14.70
CA GLY A 728 12.49 -2.54 -15.48
C GLY A 728 11.30 -2.06 -14.65
N ALA A 729 11.45 -1.79 -13.35
CA ALA A 729 10.32 -1.44 -12.47
C ALA A 729 9.62 -0.10 -12.78
N GLU A 730 10.22 0.74 -13.63
CA GLU A 730 9.65 2.01 -14.09
C GLU A 730 9.08 1.84 -15.52
N PRO A 731 7.87 2.36 -15.83
CA PRO A 731 7.18 2.11 -17.11
C PRO A 731 7.70 3.01 -18.24
N TYR A 732 9.01 3.25 -18.31
CA TYR A 732 9.69 4.13 -19.26
C TYR A 732 10.92 3.45 -19.86
N PRO A 733 10.75 2.37 -20.65
CA PRO A 733 11.85 1.55 -21.12
C PRO A 733 12.90 2.33 -21.93
N LEU A 734 12.53 3.43 -22.59
CA LEU A 734 13.47 4.26 -23.34
C LEU A 734 14.32 5.18 -22.45
N GLN A 735 14.05 5.28 -21.15
CA GLN A 735 14.81 6.15 -20.22
C GLN A 735 15.95 5.42 -19.50
N GLY A 736 16.30 4.21 -19.96
CA GLY A 736 17.30 3.36 -19.30
C GLY A 736 16.74 2.68 -18.06
N CYS A 737 17.62 2.13 -17.23
CA CYS A 737 17.23 1.47 -15.98
C CYS A 737 17.00 2.48 -14.85
N GLU A 738 16.05 3.42 -15.04
CA GLU A 738 15.79 4.55 -14.14
C GLU A 738 15.67 4.15 -12.67
N LYS A 739 15.10 2.97 -12.41
CA LYS A 739 14.97 2.46 -11.04
C LYS A 739 16.31 2.49 -10.35
N PHE A 740 17.33 1.86 -10.93
CA PHE A 740 18.66 1.77 -10.36
C PHE A 740 19.45 3.07 -10.47
N VAL A 741 19.32 3.76 -11.59
CA VAL A 741 20.17 4.92 -11.89
C VAL A 741 19.75 6.16 -11.10
N LEU A 742 18.44 6.39 -10.96
CA LEU A 742 17.90 7.64 -10.40
C LEU A 742 17.18 7.45 -9.06
N LYS A 743 16.54 6.29 -8.84
CA LYS A 743 15.59 6.10 -7.73
C LYS A 743 16.08 5.14 -6.65
N PHE A 744 17.12 4.35 -6.91
CA PHE A 744 17.65 3.35 -5.97
C PHE A 744 18.94 3.84 -5.33
N PRO A 745 19.08 3.76 -4.00
CA PRO A 745 20.33 4.13 -3.35
C PRO A 745 21.48 3.21 -3.82
N LYS A 746 22.48 3.80 -4.47
CA LYS A 746 23.59 3.06 -5.09
C LYS A 746 24.28 2.07 -4.15
N HIS A 747 24.59 2.49 -2.92
CA HIS A 747 25.27 1.64 -1.93
C HIS A 747 24.47 0.38 -1.58
N VAL A 748 23.13 0.46 -1.65
CA VAL A 748 22.25 -0.69 -1.45
C VAL A 748 22.30 -1.61 -2.67
N LEU A 749 22.28 -1.07 -3.90
CA LEU A 749 22.45 -1.85 -5.13
C LEU A 749 23.79 -2.59 -5.15
N THR A 750 24.88 -1.91 -4.81
CA THR A 750 26.21 -2.52 -4.68
C THR A 750 26.17 -3.69 -3.68
N SER A 751 25.58 -3.47 -2.49
CA SER A 751 25.43 -4.52 -1.49
C SER A 751 24.61 -5.72 -1.98
N PHE A 752 23.60 -5.50 -2.81
CA PHE A 752 22.84 -6.58 -3.44
C PHE A 752 23.72 -7.41 -4.36
N VAL A 753 24.35 -6.78 -5.35
CA VAL A 753 25.15 -7.47 -6.37
C VAL A 753 26.30 -8.23 -5.72
N GLU A 754 26.99 -7.63 -4.77
CA GLU A 754 28.10 -8.27 -4.06
C GLU A 754 27.65 -9.44 -3.16
N SER A 755 26.37 -9.48 -2.74
CA SER A 755 25.85 -10.60 -1.93
C SER A 755 25.55 -11.86 -2.74
N PHE A 756 25.34 -11.75 -4.06
CA PHE A 756 24.91 -12.88 -4.89
C PHE A 756 25.89 -14.07 -4.85
N PRO A 757 27.22 -13.86 -4.97
CA PRO A 757 28.18 -14.96 -4.90
C PRO A 757 28.12 -15.76 -3.60
N VAL A 758 27.75 -15.11 -2.50
CA VAL A 758 27.60 -15.80 -1.21
C VAL A 758 26.38 -16.72 -1.25
N VAL A 759 25.25 -16.24 -1.77
CA VAL A 759 24.01 -17.03 -1.86
C VAL A 759 24.13 -18.20 -2.84
N TRP A 760 24.95 -18.09 -3.88
CA TRP A 760 25.23 -19.20 -4.80
C TRP A 760 25.81 -20.44 -4.10
N THR A 761 26.40 -20.26 -2.91
CA THR A 761 26.96 -21.36 -2.11
C THR A 761 25.92 -22.09 -1.25
N LEU A 762 24.64 -21.74 -1.33
CA LEU A 762 23.55 -22.36 -0.55
C LEU A 762 23.27 -23.83 -0.90
N GLY A 763 23.69 -24.27 -2.09
CA GLY A 763 23.72 -25.70 -2.44
C GLY A 763 24.71 -26.49 -1.56
N PRO A 764 26.02 -26.22 -1.66
CA PRO A 764 27.05 -26.99 -0.94
C PRO A 764 27.18 -26.66 0.55
N LYS A 765 26.68 -25.51 1.03
CA LYS A 765 26.79 -25.08 2.44
C LYS A 765 25.45 -25.08 3.14
N THR A 766 25.47 -25.05 4.48
CA THR A 766 24.24 -24.84 5.26
C THR A 766 23.77 -23.40 5.24
N GLU A 767 22.49 -23.16 5.51
CA GLU A 767 21.92 -21.81 5.63
C GLU A 767 22.73 -20.95 6.61
N THR A 768 23.14 -21.54 7.74
CA THR A 768 23.91 -20.84 8.78
C THR A 768 25.34 -20.56 8.31
N GLN A 769 26.00 -21.49 7.60
CA GLN A 769 27.34 -21.28 7.05
C GLN A 769 27.34 -20.17 5.99
N VAL A 770 26.39 -20.18 5.05
CA VAL A 770 26.25 -19.13 4.03
C VAL A 770 26.05 -17.76 4.68
N TYR A 771 25.19 -17.70 5.69
CA TYR A 771 24.94 -16.45 6.41
C TYR A 771 26.18 -15.98 7.19
N GLU A 772 26.90 -16.89 7.86
CA GLU A 772 28.12 -16.54 8.58
C GLU A 772 29.22 -16.02 7.64
N ASP A 773 29.44 -16.70 6.51
CA ASP A 773 30.38 -16.25 5.47
C ASP A 773 30.01 -14.86 4.96
N TYR A 774 28.72 -14.59 4.76
CA TYR A 774 28.23 -13.26 4.37
C TYR A 774 28.56 -12.20 5.43
N LEU A 775 28.32 -12.50 6.71
CA LEU A 775 28.60 -11.56 7.81
C LEU A 775 30.09 -11.23 7.90
N GLU A 776 30.96 -12.23 7.78
CA GLU A 776 32.41 -12.03 7.79
C GLU A 776 32.89 -11.23 6.59
N TRP A 777 32.42 -11.58 5.40
CA TRP A 777 32.75 -10.86 4.17
C TRP A 777 32.33 -9.40 4.27
N ARG A 778 31.12 -9.10 4.77
CA ARG A 778 30.67 -7.72 5.00
C ARG A 778 31.54 -6.99 6.01
N TRP A 779 31.91 -7.64 7.11
CA TRP A 779 32.79 -7.03 8.11
C TRP A 779 34.13 -6.61 7.51
N GLN A 780 34.74 -7.48 6.69
CA GLN A 780 36.03 -7.23 6.04
C GLN A 780 35.98 -6.11 4.99
N ASN A 781 34.84 -5.94 4.32
CA ASN A 781 34.65 -4.92 3.27
C ASN A 781 34.11 -3.59 3.80
N LEU A 782 33.72 -3.51 5.07
CA LEU A 782 33.35 -2.25 5.70
C LEU A 782 34.59 -1.51 6.22
N PRO A 783 34.74 -0.21 5.91
CA PRO A 783 35.95 0.52 6.26
C PRO A 783 36.11 0.67 7.79
N LYS A 784 37.34 0.44 8.28
CA LYS A 784 37.81 0.84 9.62
C LYS A 784 37.15 0.12 10.82
N LEU A 785 36.81 -1.17 10.70
CA LEU A 785 36.26 -1.96 11.81
C LEU A 785 37.25 -2.86 12.56
N GLY A 786 38.43 -3.13 11.98
CA GLY A 786 39.44 -4.03 12.57
C GLY A 786 39.21 -5.51 12.21
N PRO A 787 39.89 -6.45 12.89
CA PRO A 787 39.75 -7.89 12.59
C PRO A 787 38.33 -8.38 12.87
N VAL A 788 37.91 -9.44 12.17
CA VAL A 788 36.62 -10.11 12.39
C VAL A 788 36.53 -10.54 13.86
N PRO A 789 35.45 -10.21 14.59
CA PRO A 789 35.32 -10.59 15.99
C PRO A 789 35.22 -12.12 16.12
N ALA A 790 35.90 -12.67 17.14
CA ALA A 790 35.95 -14.11 17.40
C ALA A 790 35.36 -14.51 18.77
N ASP A 791 34.84 -13.54 19.53
CA ASP A 791 34.21 -13.78 20.82
C ASP A 791 32.73 -14.23 20.68
N ALA A 792 32.09 -14.57 21.80
CA ALA A 792 30.68 -15.00 21.82
C ALA A 792 29.69 -13.93 21.34
N THR A 793 30.12 -12.67 21.19
CA THR A 793 29.31 -11.55 20.68
C THR A 793 29.54 -11.28 19.18
N ALA A 794 30.40 -12.07 18.53
CA ALA A 794 30.84 -11.86 17.15
C ALA A 794 29.67 -11.73 16.15
N ILE A 795 28.71 -12.66 16.21
CA ILE A 795 27.56 -12.66 15.29
C ILE A 795 26.72 -11.39 15.48
N ALA A 796 26.42 -11.01 16.71
CA ALA A 796 25.66 -9.80 17.00
C ALA A 796 26.40 -8.53 16.53
N LYS A 797 27.71 -8.43 16.79
CA LYS A 797 28.56 -7.32 16.30
C LYS A 797 28.48 -7.19 14.78
N MET A 798 28.67 -8.28 14.04
CA MET A 798 28.64 -8.26 12.58
C MET A 798 27.26 -7.87 12.04
N ARG A 799 26.18 -8.47 12.59
CA ARG A 799 24.80 -8.14 12.18
C ARG A 799 24.45 -6.68 12.45
N LEU A 800 24.72 -6.18 13.65
CA LEU A 800 24.38 -4.80 14.04
C LEU A 800 25.13 -3.75 13.21
N VAL A 801 26.39 -4.02 12.89
CA VAL A 801 27.18 -3.15 11.99
C VAL A 801 26.56 -3.09 10.60
N ILE A 802 26.14 -4.22 10.04
CA ILE A 802 25.49 -4.27 8.72
C ILE A 802 24.14 -3.53 8.76
N MET A 803 23.33 -3.74 9.81
CA MET A 803 22.06 -3.02 10.01
C MET A 803 22.25 -1.50 10.02
N ALA A 804 23.31 -1.01 10.67
CA ALA A 804 23.62 0.41 10.80
C ALA A 804 24.35 1.01 9.57
N GLN A 805 24.74 0.18 8.59
CA GLN A 805 25.40 0.59 7.36
C GLN A 805 26.66 1.45 7.61
N SER A 806 26.63 2.74 7.28
CA SER A 806 27.78 3.66 7.38
C SER A 806 28.19 3.98 8.83
N ASP A 807 27.33 3.69 9.81
CA ASP A 807 27.52 4.09 11.22
C ASP A 807 28.07 2.96 12.11
N GLY A 808 28.60 1.90 11.51
CA GLY A 808 29.05 0.68 12.21
C GLY A 808 30.04 0.92 13.37
N SER A 809 31.01 1.82 13.22
CA SER A 809 31.97 2.10 14.31
C SER A 809 31.32 2.73 15.54
N ALA A 810 30.27 3.53 15.37
CA ALA A 810 29.53 4.12 16.50
C ALA A 810 28.77 3.03 17.26
N ILE A 811 28.16 2.09 16.53
CA ILE A 811 27.47 0.94 17.12
C ILE A 811 28.41 0.05 17.93
N ILE A 812 29.61 -0.27 17.42
CA ILE A 812 30.58 -1.10 18.16
C ILE A 812 31.01 -0.43 19.47
N ARG A 813 31.28 0.88 19.45
CA ARG A 813 31.60 1.65 20.67
C ARG A 813 30.42 1.73 21.64
N ALA A 814 29.20 1.75 21.14
CA ALA A 814 27.99 1.75 21.97
C ALA A 814 27.76 0.37 22.60
N LEU A 815 27.99 -0.70 21.85
CA LEU A 815 27.85 -2.07 22.34
C LEU A 815 28.78 -2.35 23.53
N SER A 816 30.02 -1.85 23.50
CA SER A 816 30.96 -1.98 24.63
C SER A 816 30.59 -1.16 25.88
N LYS A 817 29.59 -0.28 25.77
CA LYS A 817 29.06 0.55 26.87
C LYS A 817 27.71 0.06 27.40
N LEU A 818 27.13 -0.98 26.78
CA LEU A 818 25.93 -1.61 27.30
C LEU A 818 26.24 -2.28 28.64
N ASP A 819 25.23 -2.41 29.48
CA ASP A 819 25.35 -3.29 30.63
C ASP A 819 25.42 -4.76 30.16
N ARG A 820 25.89 -5.62 31.05
CA ARG A 820 26.14 -7.03 30.72
C ARG A 820 24.86 -7.72 30.23
N GLU A 821 23.71 -7.39 30.80
CA GLU A 821 22.44 -8.05 30.51
C GLU A 821 21.87 -7.65 29.14
N ASP A 822 21.91 -6.36 28.78
CA ASP A 822 21.52 -5.89 27.45
C ASP A 822 22.45 -6.45 26.37
N MET A 823 23.76 -6.52 26.66
CA MET A 823 24.71 -7.13 25.74
C MET A 823 24.45 -8.65 25.59
N GLU A 824 24.19 -9.36 26.69
CA GLU A 824 23.87 -10.79 26.69
C GLU A 824 22.61 -11.08 25.88
N ILE A 825 21.50 -10.37 26.11
CA ILE A 825 20.24 -10.63 25.38
C ILE A 825 20.39 -10.32 23.89
N ILE A 826 21.06 -9.21 23.52
CA ILE A 826 21.32 -8.90 22.11
C ILE A 826 22.19 -9.99 21.47
N SER A 827 23.22 -10.45 22.17
CA SER A 827 24.14 -11.48 21.66
C SER A 827 23.47 -12.83 21.51
N GLU A 828 22.67 -13.25 22.51
CA GLU A 828 21.90 -14.50 22.48
C GLU A 828 20.87 -14.46 21.34
N GLU A 829 20.07 -13.41 21.23
CA GLU A 829 18.98 -13.36 20.24
C GLU A 829 19.47 -13.24 18.80
N LEU A 830 20.47 -12.39 18.55
CA LEU A 830 21.00 -12.21 17.20
C LEU A 830 21.87 -13.40 16.74
N SER A 831 22.25 -14.30 17.64
CA SER A 831 22.96 -15.54 17.31
C SER A 831 22.04 -16.75 17.10
N LEU A 832 20.72 -16.62 17.28
CA LEU A 832 19.79 -17.70 16.97
C LEU A 832 19.63 -17.85 15.46
N THR A 833 19.79 -19.09 14.99
CA THR A 833 19.69 -19.44 13.57
C THR A 833 18.25 -19.62 13.13
N GLY A 834 17.36 -19.98 14.06
CA GLY A 834 16.02 -20.47 13.77
C GLY A 834 16.03 -21.83 13.07
N LEU A 835 17.12 -22.60 13.17
CA LEU A 835 17.28 -23.93 12.59
C LEU A 835 17.74 -24.88 13.69
N CYS A 836 16.92 -25.89 14.00
CA CYS A 836 17.13 -26.74 15.18
C CYS A 836 18.39 -27.61 15.12
N ASP A 837 18.98 -27.78 13.94
CA ASP A 837 20.15 -28.61 13.67
C ASP A 837 21.41 -27.78 13.36
N GLN A 838 21.34 -26.45 13.33
CA GLN A 838 22.46 -25.58 12.95
C GLN A 838 22.79 -24.54 14.03
N SER A 839 24.07 -24.17 14.09
CA SER A 839 24.62 -23.12 14.95
C SER A 839 25.77 -22.43 14.26
N PHE A 840 26.01 -21.17 14.58
CA PHE A 840 27.19 -20.44 14.10
C PHE A 840 28.47 -21.05 14.68
N SER A 841 29.57 -20.99 13.92
CA SER A 841 30.86 -21.56 14.33
C SER A 841 31.42 -20.94 15.61
N LYS A 842 31.09 -19.66 15.86
CA LYS A 842 31.56 -18.86 17.01
C LYS A 842 30.64 -18.94 18.24
N VAL A 843 29.54 -19.67 18.17
CA VAL A 843 28.51 -19.69 19.21
C VAL A 843 28.43 -21.08 19.82
N VAL A 844 28.86 -21.19 21.09
CA VAL A 844 28.77 -22.42 21.87
C VAL A 844 27.55 -22.34 22.77
N GLY A 845 26.55 -23.20 22.53
CA GLY A 845 25.35 -23.22 23.36
C GLY A 845 24.29 -24.23 22.90
N PRO A 846 23.30 -24.49 23.74
CA PRO A 846 22.15 -25.32 23.37
C PRO A 846 21.33 -24.64 22.27
N LYS A 847 20.81 -25.44 21.33
CA LYS A 847 19.94 -24.96 20.25
C LYS A 847 18.55 -24.70 20.83
N ARG A 848 18.07 -23.45 20.69
CA ARG A 848 16.82 -22.97 21.29
C ARG A 848 16.06 -22.09 20.31
N GLY A 849 14.77 -21.89 20.53
CA GLY A 849 13.97 -20.94 19.74
C GLY A 849 12.60 -20.63 20.35
N PRO A 850 11.73 -19.88 19.63
CA PRO A 850 11.89 -19.46 18.24
C PRO A 850 12.94 -18.38 18.07
N ALA A 851 13.61 -18.32 16.91
CA ALA A 851 14.42 -17.15 16.56
C ALA A 851 13.51 -15.93 16.35
N LEU A 852 14.02 -14.72 16.62
CA LEU A 852 13.27 -13.48 16.45
C LEU A 852 13.80 -12.70 15.24
N LEU A 853 12.89 -12.28 14.36
CA LEU A 853 13.14 -11.35 13.27
C LEU A 853 12.45 -10.03 13.62
N LEU A 854 13.23 -8.99 13.93
CA LEU A 854 12.69 -7.65 14.20
C LEU A 854 12.63 -6.86 12.89
N TYR A 855 11.46 -6.85 12.24
CA TYR A 855 11.26 -6.22 10.94
C TYR A 855 11.24 -4.69 11.05
N TYR A 856 12.11 -4.04 10.28
CA TYR A 856 12.57 -2.65 10.33
C TYR A 856 13.65 -2.31 11.38
N ALA A 857 14.30 -3.30 11.99
CA ALA A 857 15.46 -3.01 12.86
C ALA A 857 16.58 -2.22 12.13
N PRO A 858 16.96 -2.52 10.88
CA PRO A 858 17.96 -1.73 10.15
C PRO A 858 17.58 -0.25 9.99
N ALA A 859 16.31 0.04 9.69
CA ALA A 859 15.82 1.41 9.54
C ALA A 859 15.90 2.18 10.87
N MET A 860 15.49 1.55 11.98
CA MET A 860 15.66 2.12 13.31
C MET A 860 17.14 2.36 13.64
N MET A 861 18.03 1.41 13.32
CA MET A 861 19.48 1.55 13.55
C MET A 861 20.09 2.70 12.72
N GLN A 862 19.66 2.89 11.47
CA GLN A 862 20.15 3.97 10.60
C GLN A 862 19.62 5.34 10.99
N LYS A 863 18.40 5.42 11.55
CA LYS A 863 17.77 6.67 11.97
C LYS A 863 18.13 7.03 13.41
N ALA A 864 17.69 6.23 14.37
CA ALA A 864 17.92 6.46 15.80
C ALA A 864 19.39 6.19 16.19
N GLY A 865 20.00 5.13 15.64
CA GLY A 865 21.36 4.73 15.99
C GLY A 865 22.44 5.68 15.48
N ARG A 866 22.20 6.41 14.39
CA ARG A 866 23.09 7.46 13.91
C ARG A 866 23.21 8.63 14.89
N GLU A 867 22.12 8.99 15.55
CA GLU A 867 22.10 10.06 16.56
C GLU A 867 22.57 9.55 17.92
N ASP A 868 22.01 8.44 18.39
CA ASP A 868 22.30 7.87 19.69
C ASP A 868 22.32 6.33 19.63
N ALA A 869 23.48 5.82 19.22
CA ALA A 869 23.76 4.40 19.12
C ALA A 869 23.50 3.65 20.44
N LEU A 870 23.84 4.23 21.60
CA LEU A 870 23.73 3.55 22.89
C LEU A 870 22.27 3.37 23.30
N ASN A 871 21.46 4.42 23.26
CA ASN A 871 20.05 4.29 23.59
C ASN A 871 19.30 3.46 22.55
N THR A 872 19.68 3.50 21.28
CA THR A 872 19.11 2.63 20.24
C THR A 872 19.36 1.15 20.54
N LEU A 873 20.58 0.78 20.96
CA LEU A 873 20.87 -0.59 21.39
C LEU A 873 20.09 -0.98 22.66
N ARG A 874 19.88 -0.06 23.61
CA ARG A 874 19.02 -0.34 24.78
C ARG A 874 17.56 -0.55 24.41
N ILE A 875 17.03 0.22 23.46
CA ILE A 875 15.68 0.03 22.88
C ILE A 875 15.60 -1.38 22.28
N LEU A 876 16.60 -1.78 21.49
CA LEU A 876 16.68 -3.11 20.89
C LEU A 876 16.70 -4.22 21.94
N ALA A 877 17.51 -4.10 22.98
CA ALA A 877 17.57 -5.07 24.09
C ALA A 877 16.22 -5.20 24.80
N GLU A 878 15.53 -4.09 25.07
CA GLU A 878 14.20 -4.11 25.70
C GLU A 878 13.15 -4.74 24.80
N LEU A 879 13.16 -4.46 23.49
CA LEU A 879 12.27 -5.11 22.52
C LEU A 879 12.44 -6.63 22.54
N LEU A 880 13.68 -7.11 22.49
CA LEU A 880 14.01 -8.54 22.53
C LEU A 880 13.57 -9.19 23.86
N ARG A 881 13.79 -8.50 24.99
CA ARG A 881 13.37 -8.97 26.31
C ARG A 881 11.84 -9.10 26.39
N ARG A 882 11.08 -8.15 25.85
CA ARG A 882 9.61 -8.22 25.84
C ARG A 882 9.07 -9.23 24.83
N ALA A 883 9.73 -9.37 23.69
CA ALA A 883 9.43 -10.44 22.75
C ALA A 883 9.56 -11.81 23.43
N ARG A 884 10.60 -12.04 24.24
CA ARG A 884 10.76 -13.30 24.98
C ARG A 884 9.69 -13.58 26.04
N GLN A 885 8.98 -12.56 26.52
CA GLN A 885 7.82 -12.76 27.39
C GLN A 885 6.61 -13.29 26.60
N LEU A 886 6.43 -12.86 25.34
CA LEU A 886 5.34 -13.31 24.46
C LEU A 886 5.65 -14.61 23.69
N TRP A 887 6.93 -14.86 23.41
CA TRP A 887 7.46 -16.05 22.76
C TRP A 887 8.64 -16.62 23.55
N PRO A 888 8.35 -17.30 24.68
CA PRO A 888 9.37 -17.88 25.53
C PRO A 888 10.31 -18.81 24.78
N MET A 889 11.58 -18.80 25.20
CA MET A 889 12.60 -19.70 24.69
C MET A 889 12.27 -21.14 25.06
N SER A 890 12.30 -22.05 24.10
CA SER A 890 12.08 -23.49 24.29
C SER A 890 13.21 -24.29 23.66
N ASN A 891 13.55 -25.42 24.30
CA ASN A 891 14.50 -26.41 23.78
C ASN A 891 13.82 -27.43 22.82
N SER A 892 12.50 -27.34 22.61
CA SER A 892 11.81 -28.23 21.68
C SER A 892 12.29 -28.01 20.25
N LYS A 893 12.46 -29.10 19.49
CA LYS A 893 12.89 -29.06 18.09
C LYS A 893 12.06 -28.09 17.25
N ASP A 894 10.74 -28.16 17.34
CA ASP A 894 9.83 -27.31 16.56
C ASP A 894 10.00 -25.82 16.84
N SER A 895 10.23 -25.46 18.11
CA SER A 895 10.50 -24.08 18.50
C SER A 895 11.88 -23.61 18.03
N ALA A 896 12.92 -24.44 18.19
CA ALA A 896 14.26 -24.13 17.67
C ALA A 896 14.27 -24.01 16.12
N ASP A 897 13.33 -24.68 15.45
CA ASP A 897 13.12 -24.62 14.00
C ASP A 897 12.09 -23.56 13.59
N ALA A 898 11.65 -22.67 14.49
CA ALA A 898 10.69 -21.61 14.17
C ALA A 898 11.34 -20.22 14.19
N THR A 899 10.75 -19.29 13.43
CA THR A 899 11.03 -17.85 13.51
C THR A 899 9.73 -17.10 13.78
N VAL A 900 9.82 -16.06 14.61
CA VAL A 900 8.74 -15.10 14.88
C VAL A 900 9.12 -13.75 14.27
N ILE A 901 8.19 -13.16 13.52
CA ILE A 901 8.36 -11.84 12.90
C ILE A 901 7.72 -10.79 13.81
N ILE A 902 8.50 -9.79 14.20
CA ILE A 902 8.03 -8.68 15.03
C ILE A 902 8.21 -7.39 14.25
N ARG A 903 7.09 -6.79 13.88
CA ARG A 903 7.03 -5.55 13.12
C ARG A 903 7.25 -4.35 14.04
N ILE A 904 8.29 -3.55 13.78
CA ILE A 904 8.58 -2.33 14.56
C ILE A 904 8.34 -1.06 13.74
N ASP A 905 7.35 -1.07 12.84
CA ASP A 905 6.98 0.06 11.98
C ASP A 905 6.83 1.38 12.75
N ALA A 906 6.28 1.34 13.97
CA ALA A 906 6.08 2.52 14.81
C ALA A 906 7.38 3.19 15.31
N LEU A 907 8.52 2.48 15.23
CA LEU A 907 9.80 2.94 15.75
C LEU A 907 10.80 3.34 14.65
N LYS A 908 10.64 2.81 13.43
CA LYS A 908 11.68 2.86 12.37
C LYS A 908 12.11 4.27 11.95
N ASP A 909 11.20 5.23 12.02
CA ASP A 909 11.42 6.63 11.60
C ASP A 909 11.64 7.59 12.79
N SER A 910 11.58 7.07 14.02
CA SER A 910 11.71 7.88 15.24
C SER A 910 13.17 8.02 15.69
N LEU A 911 13.49 9.14 16.35
CA LEU A 911 14.78 9.32 17.02
C LEU A 911 14.81 8.55 18.35
N ALA A 912 16.00 8.17 18.82
CA ALA A 912 16.14 7.42 20.08
C ALA A 912 15.55 8.20 21.26
N SER A 913 15.77 9.51 21.30
CA SER A 913 15.25 10.43 22.31
C SER A 913 13.72 10.46 22.35
N GLU A 914 13.05 10.42 21.19
CA GLU A 914 11.59 10.37 21.09
C GLU A 914 11.01 9.02 21.54
N ILE A 915 11.74 7.93 21.27
CA ILE A 915 11.31 6.58 21.67
C ILE A 915 11.43 6.44 23.20
N VAL A 916 12.52 6.94 23.79
CA VAL A 916 12.80 6.85 25.24
C VAL A 916 11.89 7.79 26.06
N ASP A 917 11.42 8.89 25.49
CA ASP A 917 10.54 9.84 26.20
C ASP A 917 9.12 9.27 26.40
N VAL A 918 8.98 8.46 27.46
CA VAL A 918 7.72 7.84 27.88
C VAL A 918 6.61 8.84 28.23
N ARG A 919 6.95 10.12 28.46
CA ARG A 919 5.94 11.17 28.69
C ARG A 919 5.24 11.58 27.41
N ARG A 920 5.93 11.46 26.27
CA ARG A 920 5.40 11.83 24.95
C ARG A 920 4.78 10.67 24.21
N ARG A 921 5.37 9.48 24.31
CA ARG A 921 4.92 8.29 23.58
C ARG A 921 5.13 7.05 24.42
N ARG A 922 4.09 6.22 24.51
CA ARG A 922 4.18 4.87 25.08
C ARG A 922 4.00 3.87 23.96
N TYR A 923 4.72 2.77 24.04
CA TYR A 923 4.67 1.71 23.05
C TYR A 923 4.33 0.39 23.72
N ALA A 924 3.58 -0.46 23.02
CA ALA A 924 3.33 -1.83 23.44
C ALA A 924 3.67 -2.79 22.29
N LEU A 925 4.29 -3.91 22.64
CA LEU A 925 4.46 -5.05 21.76
C LEU A 925 3.22 -5.94 21.89
N ILE A 926 2.49 -6.13 20.79
CA ILE A 926 1.24 -6.88 20.74
C ILE A 926 1.46 -8.15 19.94
N LYS A 927 1.08 -9.30 20.51
CA LYS A 927 1.09 -10.59 19.83
C LYS A 927 -0.10 -10.65 18.85
N THR A 928 0.16 -10.71 17.55
CA THR A 928 -0.91 -10.80 16.53
C THR A 928 -1.20 -12.24 16.12
N SER A 929 -0.19 -13.12 16.23
CA SER A 929 -0.33 -14.55 15.98
C SER A 929 0.71 -15.32 16.80
N GLN A 930 0.78 -16.65 16.65
CA GLN A 930 1.89 -17.42 17.23
C GLN A 930 3.23 -17.16 16.53
N LYS A 931 3.22 -16.60 15.32
CA LYS A 931 4.41 -16.32 14.50
C LYS A 931 4.67 -14.84 14.27
N ASP A 932 3.74 -13.97 14.69
CA ASP A 932 3.78 -12.55 14.37
C ASP A 932 3.46 -11.67 15.58
N GLY A 933 4.18 -10.55 15.66
CA GLY A 933 3.92 -9.46 16.58
C GLY A 933 4.09 -8.10 15.92
N GLN A 934 3.59 -7.07 16.59
CA GLN A 934 3.77 -5.68 16.14
C GLN A 934 3.93 -4.73 17.32
N VAL A 935 4.79 -3.73 17.17
CA VAL A 935 4.89 -2.61 18.10
C VAL A 935 3.90 -1.53 17.68
N ARG A 936 3.04 -1.10 18.62
CA ARG A 936 2.09 0.00 18.43
C ARG A 936 2.34 1.09 19.45
N GLN A 937 2.12 2.33 19.04
CA GLN A 937 2.00 3.45 19.96
C GLN A 937 0.62 3.36 20.68
N ILE A 938 0.59 3.60 21.98
CA ILE A 938 -0.61 3.55 22.83
C ILE A 938 -0.84 4.90 23.51
N ALA A 939 -2.10 5.26 23.76
CA ALA A 939 -2.50 6.60 24.21
C ALA A 939 -2.41 6.82 25.74
N ASP A 940 -2.89 5.88 26.59
CA ASP A 940 -2.77 5.78 28.08
C ASP A 940 -3.85 4.77 28.57
N LYS A 941 -4.04 4.39 29.86
CA LYS A 941 -3.12 3.86 30.88
C LYS A 941 -3.09 2.32 30.86
N ASP A 942 -4.03 1.68 30.17
CA ASP A 942 -4.20 0.24 30.26
C ASP A 942 -3.40 -0.46 29.16
N PRO A 943 -2.56 -1.45 29.52
CA PRO A 943 -1.94 -2.30 28.53
C PRO A 943 -3.03 -2.97 27.70
N PRO A 944 -2.88 -3.08 26.37
CA PRO A 944 -3.78 -3.93 25.59
C PRO A 944 -3.77 -5.34 26.19
N ALA A 945 -4.95 -5.98 26.27
CA ALA A 945 -5.14 -7.26 26.96
C ALA A 945 -4.09 -8.33 26.55
N ASP A 946 -3.64 -8.30 25.30
CA ASP A 946 -2.68 -9.24 24.71
C ASP A 946 -1.30 -8.62 24.38
N GLY A 947 -0.95 -7.49 25.01
CA GLY A 947 0.31 -6.81 24.73
C GLY A 947 1.12 -6.39 25.96
N ILE A 948 2.42 -6.23 25.76
CA ILE A 948 3.38 -5.88 26.80
C ILE A 948 3.89 -4.47 26.54
N VAL A 949 3.72 -3.58 27.53
CA VAL A 949 4.24 -2.22 27.48
C VAL A 949 5.77 -2.26 27.47
N LEU A 950 6.35 -1.54 26.51
CA LEU A 950 7.79 -1.34 26.40
C LEU A 950 8.19 -0.23 27.38
N ASP A 951 9.11 -0.54 28.29
CA ASP A 951 9.60 0.41 29.30
C ASP A 951 11.03 0.83 28.97
N PHE A 952 11.15 2.02 28.41
CA PHE A 952 12.45 2.59 28.03
C PHE A 952 13.06 3.46 29.13
N ASN A 953 12.50 3.46 30.36
CA ASN A 953 13.11 4.16 31.48
C ASN A 953 14.24 3.31 32.08
N TRP A 954 15.46 3.57 31.64
CA TRP A 954 16.66 2.85 32.07
C TRP A 954 16.96 2.98 33.57
N ASN A 955 16.44 4.02 34.23
CA ASN A 955 16.62 4.27 35.66
C ASN A 955 15.45 3.74 36.51
N SER A 956 14.49 3.03 35.90
CA SER A 956 13.32 2.50 36.62
C SER A 956 13.74 1.48 37.67
N PRO A 957 13.29 1.59 38.94
CA PRO A 957 13.54 0.59 39.98
C PRO A 957 13.09 -0.82 39.58
N ALA A 958 12.07 -0.91 38.72
CA ALA A 958 11.57 -2.17 38.19
C ALA A 958 12.62 -2.93 37.37
N ARG A 959 13.56 -2.22 36.73
CA ARG A 959 14.71 -2.84 36.04
C ARG A 959 15.70 -3.38 37.06
N VAL A 960 16.07 -2.57 38.06
CA VAL A 960 17.00 -2.98 39.14
C VAL A 960 16.50 -4.24 39.87
N GLN A 961 15.19 -4.33 40.13
CA GLN A 961 14.59 -5.49 40.78
C GLN A 961 14.53 -6.73 39.87
N ARG A 962 14.32 -6.56 38.55
CA ARG A 962 14.33 -7.65 37.57
C ARG A 962 15.71 -8.27 37.38
N ASN A 963 16.76 -7.45 37.37
CA ASN A 963 18.15 -7.91 37.26
C ASN A 963 18.51 -8.85 38.42
N SER A 964 17.96 -8.58 39.62
CA SER A 964 18.12 -9.46 40.79
C SER A 964 17.39 -10.82 40.65
N LEU A 965 16.25 -10.87 39.95
CA LEU A 965 15.43 -12.08 39.77
C LEU A 965 16.00 -13.02 38.69
N MET A 966 16.48 -12.49 37.56
CA MET A 966 17.07 -13.34 36.51
C MET A 966 18.41 -13.99 36.92
N MET A 967 19.21 -13.33 37.76
CA MET A 967 20.42 -13.97 38.31
C MET A 967 20.10 -15.18 39.21
N LYS A 968 18.94 -15.21 39.87
CA LYS A 968 18.54 -16.33 40.73
C LYS A 968 18.01 -17.55 39.97
N SER A 969 17.47 -17.40 38.75
CA SER A 969 16.96 -18.53 37.97
C SER A 969 18.05 -19.24 37.14
N ARG A 970 19.22 -18.64 36.96
CA ARG A 970 20.35 -19.23 36.23
C ARG A 970 21.31 -20.04 37.12
N THR A 971 21.32 -19.83 38.44
CA THR A 971 22.17 -20.56 39.39
C THR A 971 21.59 -21.88 39.89
N SER A 972 20.36 -22.25 39.49
CA SER A 972 19.68 -23.48 39.90
C SER A 972 19.81 -24.65 38.90
N ILE A 973 20.83 -24.66 38.05
CA ILE A 973 21.24 -25.87 37.31
C ILE A 973 22.22 -26.63 38.20
N PRO A 974 21.94 -27.88 38.62
CA PRO A 974 22.84 -28.63 39.49
C PRO A 974 24.15 -28.92 38.76
N MET A 975 25.25 -28.39 39.29
CA MET A 975 26.60 -28.81 38.91
C MET A 975 26.77 -30.28 39.31
N PHE A 976 26.71 -31.20 38.34
CA PHE A 976 27.24 -32.54 38.53
C PHE A 976 28.78 -32.43 38.56
N ALA A 977 29.33 -32.42 39.77
CA ALA A 977 30.76 -32.59 39.99
C ALA A 977 31.15 -34.03 39.67
N SER A 978 31.78 -34.25 38.52
CA SER A 978 32.48 -35.50 38.23
C SER A 978 33.81 -35.52 38.98
N THR A 979 33.88 -36.26 40.08
CA THR A 979 35.10 -36.61 40.79
C THR A 979 35.95 -37.53 39.92
N PHE A 980 36.97 -36.98 39.25
CA PHE A 980 38.03 -37.78 38.64
C PHE A 980 39.05 -38.16 39.73
N SER A 981 39.05 -39.45 40.08
CA SER A 981 40.10 -40.07 40.89
C SER A 981 41.30 -40.36 40.00
N ASN A 982 42.44 -39.77 40.34
CA ASN A 982 43.74 -40.06 39.75
C ASN A 982 44.36 -41.24 40.52
N LYS A 983 44.56 -42.39 39.87
CA LYS A 983 45.58 -43.39 40.27
C LYS A 983 46.09 -44.19 39.06
N HIS A 984 47.39 -44.03 38.83
CA HIS A 984 48.36 -44.96 38.22
C HIS A 984 48.10 -45.54 36.82
N LEU A 985 48.94 -45.15 35.85
CA LEU A 985 50.10 -45.95 35.46
C LEU A 985 50.98 -45.21 34.44
N SER A 986 52.22 -44.98 34.84
CA SER A 986 53.33 -44.56 33.99
C SER A 986 53.94 -45.75 33.26
N ASN A 987 54.35 -45.49 32.01
CA ASN A 987 55.45 -46.11 31.24
C ASN A 987 55.34 -47.57 30.81
N SER A 988 55.41 -47.79 29.49
CA SER A 988 56.52 -48.52 28.87
C SER A 988 56.36 -48.68 27.34
N PHE A 989 57.18 -47.92 26.62
CA PHE A 989 57.96 -48.28 25.42
C PHE A 989 57.33 -48.56 24.03
N LYS A 990 57.95 -47.84 23.09
CA LYS A 990 58.03 -47.91 21.62
C LYS A 990 56.92 -47.26 20.80
#